data_AF-A0A1X7TGC9-F1
#
_entry.id   AF-A0A1X7TGC9-F1
#
_cell.length_a   1.000
_cell.length_b   1.000
_cell.length_c   1.000
_cell.angle_alpha   90.00
_cell.angle_beta   90.00
_cell.angle_gamma   90.00
#
_symmetry.space_group_name_H-M   'P 1'
#
loop_
_entity.id
_entity.type
_entity.pdbx_description
1 polymer ?
#
loop_
_entity_poly.entity_id
_entity_poly.type
_entity_poly.pdbx_seq_one_letter_code
_entity_poly.pdbx_strand_id
1 'polypeptide(L)'
;MGKKWTDLLENMKKRGIMIVFSSKPTAQKPCIKIKGEVQNLEFAKEKIMKFQAAVKERQVTISRPGIGKYFLSNPQGQTMLKGIEYEANVCIEVEVSKENFGDDEPSMTAGRSFKNIGFGTTAEMKRVNVIVGDITEFDRADVIVNAANGQLAHDAGIAAAIVKRGGPAIQEDSRRYIDKNRSLSDGKAVLFPRAGNLPYKAIVHAVGPIWNRSGDNSRGIALLRKAVRQSLEKSKSYTSIAIPAISSGMFGFPIDVCADAILKAIVEFSGADHGSQLNEINIVIFEDNVNEFLKASERELRGFQSYSFTQSSLSSSSAAVPSIQTASTPLSNGSTGRRKIRGSTTPTTLTAPTTTPSKVSQVTPAVFVPLVKITNGSIIQHQEEAIVNTTDTDLGFGGLVAKEILKKAGSNLEQECSELKPVAVGSITYPNDVVARVLMEETASFFQKNQGKTSLQLVHFVIFDRKIYNEFQLVYKNMSSPSTTIVPSSVTPPSHHNGTSSFGSHQKKVQASSQSTASFPLPHGLSLELLQGDISNDDSDAIVNTTQEDLKLVGRGVSGALLKKGGQALQYACDSAVAKGKTAKEGKVVPTKATGSLKCKEVFHIAFHGGRNLSKTVLACLELAEKKRFSSISFPAIGTGTFDFPPADAAKAIADALQKFISSQPKHVKVMRMIVFQAHLYKDFVGAFKKIGDSSGGLMSYIYNGMKAAVKSLFASSSDSSDDDDPGKMEAEPIKTPNIEDEEFEDLGEDEVVAAMLAKLSLASEVTLHIYGETESMVGRAEKKLQSTIDTTFHTEEIADPSITAFSDETVYELESFARDHNVDIEIDRDPNLYSVNLQGFFQDVMLVKDKIRDATSTITQEQSNKAAAALVSKTVCWIRINPDDEKEEEYGEILNYEIEQAFQNKKKIYDAADDNFFINFGKMEERDKVTDKTAIVKRLDLTIAQEQPDNWDPMPQDSQGKEKRFHFVTLLATGPEYKTAETAFNTTMAGKYAKILSIQRLQNPTLYKQYAVRKKEMEKHNPDGHQNERLLWHGTSPDTLDKINTRGFDRNFAGKNAVVYGKGVYFARDASYSHSYTSPDANGVRHMYYTLVLTGEFTVGNSSMLAPPPKNPQIDPNVTFDATVNNVADPSIFVVYQDAQNYPAYMVNYQ
;
A
#
# COMPACT_ATOMS: atom_id res chain seq x y z
N MET A 1 39.45 25.48 7.29
CA MET A 1 39.96 26.07 6.03
C MET A 1 39.38 27.42 5.68
N GLY A 2 38.10 27.55 5.27
CA GLY A 2 37.50 28.74 4.62
C GLY A 2 38.11 30.12 4.92
N LYS A 3 38.09 30.57 6.19
CA LYS A 3 38.69 31.86 6.58
C LYS A 3 40.16 32.03 6.16
N LYS A 4 41.01 31.01 6.34
CA LYS A 4 42.43 31.04 5.91
C LYS A 4 42.58 31.21 4.40
N TRP A 5 41.61 30.74 3.60
CA TRP A 5 41.56 30.96 2.16
C TRP A 5 41.16 32.41 1.84
N THR A 6 40.14 32.95 2.52
CA THR A 6 39.75 34.38 2.39
C THR A 6 40.90 35.31 2.79
N ASP A 7 41.57 35.05 3.91
CA ASP A 7 42.74 35.80 4.38
C ASP A 7 43.89 35.76 3.35
N LEU A 8 44.08 34.61 2.68
CA LEU A 8 45.06 34.45 1.60
C LEU A 8 44.66 35.21 0.33
N LEU A 9 43.41 35.11 -0.12
CA LEU A 9 42.88 35.85 -1.27
C LEU A 9 42.96 37.37 -1.05
N GLU A 10 42.72 37.86 0.16
CA GLU A 10 42.94 39.27 0.51
C GLU A 10 44.42 39.67 0.43
N ASN A 11 45.34 38.81 0.92
CA ASN A 11 46.79 39.08 0.82
C ASN A 11 47.23 39.16 -0.66
N MET A 12 46.69 38.29 -1.51
CA MET A 12 46.91 38.28 -2.95
C MET A 12 46.41 39.59 -3.58
N LYS A 13 45.14 39.95 -3.33
CA LYS A 13 44.52 41.16 -3.87
C LYS A 13 45.25 42.43 -3.45
N LYS A 14 45.74 42.50 -2.20
CA LYS A 14 46.55 43.62 -1.67
C LYS A 14 47.95 43.74 -2.33
N ARG A 15 48.40 42.72 -3.07
CA ARG A 15 49.65 42.70 -3.85
C ARG A 15 49.44 42.88 -5.35
N GLY A 16 48.23 43.29 -5.79
CA GLY A 16 47.89 43.38 -7.21
C GLY A 16 47.76 42.02 -7.91
N ILE A 17 47.66 40.92 -7.15
CA ILE A 17 47.52 39.56 -7.68
C ILE A 17 46.04 39.25 -7.85
N MET A 18 45.61 39.07 -9.10
CA MET A 18 44.28 38.63 -9.47
C MET A 18 44.29 37.12 -9.72
N ILE A 19 43.55 36.37 -8.89
CA ILE A 19 43.30 34.94 -9.08
C ILE A 19 42.02 34.78 -9.90
N VAL A 20 42.08 33.98 -10.96
CA VAL A 20 40.97 33.62 -11.84
C VAL A 20 40.88 32.09 -11.89
N PHE A 21 39.79 31.55 -11.35
CA PHE A 21 39.50 30.12 -11.46
C PHE A 21 39.07 29.80 -12.89
N SER A 22 39.67 28.78 -13.50
CA SER A 22 39.50 28.48 -14.92
C SER A 22 38.96 27.06 -15.13
N SER A 23 37.66 26.91 -14.92
CA SER A 23 36.85 25.78 -15.40
C SER A 23 36.64 25.87 -16.91
N LYS A 24 37.64 25.48 -17.72
CA LYS A 24 37.43 25.26 -19.17
C LYS A 24 36.83 23.87 -19.38
N PRO A 25 35.76 23.71 -20.18
CA PRO A 25 35.10 22.42 -20.42
C PRO A 25 35.80 21.55 -21.48
N THR A 26 37.09 21.76 -21.78
CA THR A 26 37.83 21.04 -22.83
C THR A 26 39.10 20.39 -22.29
N ALA A 27 38.99 19.11 -21.90
CA ALA A 27 40.04 18.10 -21.68
C ALA A 27 41.25 18.45 -20.77
N GLN A 28 41.33 19.64 -20.19
CA GLN A 28 42.41 20.06 -19.29
C GLN A 28 41.92 20.22 -17.86
N LYS A 29 42.70 19.70 -16.90
CA LYS A 29 42.40 19.71 -15.47
C LYS A 29 42.06 21.13 -14.97
N PRO A 30 41.10 21.29 -14.03
CA PRO A 30 40.70 22.59 -13.51
C PRO A 30 41.92 23.35 -12.97
N CYS A 31 42.15 24.55 -13.49
CA CYS A 31 43.38 25.30 -13.24
C CYS A 31 43.11 26.66 -12.59
N ILE A 32 43.98 27.05 -11.66
CA ILE A 32 43.98 28.38 -11.05
C ILE A 32 44.91 29.26 -11.88
N LYS A 33 44.34 30.19 -12.66
CA LYS A 33 45.11 31.19 -13.40
C LYS A 33 45.41 32.37 -12.48
N ILE A 34 46.64 32.82 -12.48
CA ILE A 34 47.11 33.93 -11.64
C ILE A 34 47.64 35.01 -12.57
N LYS A 35 47.15 36.24 -12.41
CA LYS A 35 47.58 37.44 -13.15
C LYS A 35 48.09 38.49 -12.17
N GLY A 36 49.14 39.21 -12.55
CA GLY A 36 49.84 40.19 -11.71
C GLY A 36 51.27 40.37 -12.16
N GLU A 37 52.04 41.22 -11.47
CA GLU A 37 53.47 41.42 -11.75
C GLU A 37 54.28 40.14 -11.51
N VAL A 38 55.30 39.90 -12.34
CA VAL A 38 56.12 38.66 -12.34
C VAL A 38 56.67 38.33 -10.94
N GLN A 39 57.15 39.33 -10.20
CA GLN A 39 57.70 39.16 -8.84
C GLN A 39 56.64 38.71 -7.81
N ASN A 40 55.37 39.07 -8.04
CA ASN A 40 54.25 38.72 -7.17
C ASN A 40 53.59 37.38 -7.55
N LEU A 41 53.78 36.88 -8.78
CA LEU A 41 53.21 35.61 -9.25
C LEU A 41 53.80 34.36 -8.56
N GLU A 42 55.13 34.29 -8.36
CA GLU A 42 55.72 33.12 -7.67
C GLU A 42 55.37 33.08 -6.18
N PHE A 43 55.23 34.25 -5.52
CA PHE A 43 54.67 34.32 -4.17
C PHE A 43 53.25 33.74 -4.11
N ALA A 44 52.42 34.02 -5.11
CA ALA A 44 51.08 33.46 -5.20
C ALA A 44 51.11 31.93 -5.32
N LYS A 45 51.90 31.43 -6.26
CA LYS A 45 52.05 30.02 -6.60
C LYS A 45 52.55 29.20 -5.41
N GLU A 46 53.59 29.65 -4.71
CA GLU A 46 54.11 29.00 -3.50
C GLU A 46 53.04 28.88 -2.42
N LYS A 47 52.29 29.96 -2.15
CA LYS A 47 51.28 29.97 -1.09
C LYS A 47 50.04 29.14 -1.44
N ILE A 48 49.63 29.08 -2.71
CA ILE A 48 48.53 28.22 -3.18
C ILE A 48 48.92 26.75 -3.10
N MET A 49 50.11 26.37 -3.60
CA MET A 49 50.61 24.98 -3.48
C MET A 49 50.75 24.55 -2.01
N LYS A 50 51.23 25.44 -1.14
CA LYS A 50 51.33 25.18 0.31
C LYS A 50 49.97 25.06 1.00
N PHE A 51 48.94 25.75 0.51
CA PHE A 51 47.57 25.61 0.99
C PHE A 51 46.96 24.27 0.53
N GLN A 52 47.13 23.90 -0.74
CA GLN A 52 46.69 22.62 -1.30
C GLN A 52 47.31 21.42 -0.55
N ALA A 53 48.63 21.45 -0.31
CA ALA A 53 49.34 20.39 0.42
C ALA A 53 48.93 20.23 1.91
N ALA A 54 48.16 21.19 2.46
CA ALA A 54 47.61 21.12 3.81
C ALA A 54 46.24 20.43 3.89
N VAL A 55 45.60 20.14 2.75
CA VAL A 55 44.33 19.40 2.67
C VAL A 55 44.61 17.89 2.84
N LYS A 56 43.71 17.19 3.53
CA LYS A 56 43.63 15.72 3.59
C LYS A 56 42.37 15.24 2.91
N GLU A 57 42.46 14.10 2.24
CA GLU A 57 41.37 13.45 1.50
C GLU A 57 41.17 12.02 2.02
N ARG A 58 39.91 11.57 2.04
CA ARG A 58 39.53 10.18 2.26
C ARG A 58 38.40 9.81 1.30
N GLN A 59 38.62 8.77 0.52
CA GLN A 59 37.62 8.23 -0.41
C GLN A 59 36.87 7.10 0.32
N VAL A 60 35.55 7.14 0.28
CA VAL A 60 34.67 6.14 0.90
C VAL A 60 33.67 5.68 -0.16
N THR A 61 33.87 4.47 -0.67
CA THR A 61 33.02 3.87 -1.72
C THR A 61 31.92 3.02 -1.09
N ILE A 62 30.68 3.21 -1.55
CA ILE A 62 29.49 2.55 -1.02
C ILE A 62 28.72 1.95 -2.19
N SER A 63 28.59 0.62 -2.19
CA SER A 63 27.73 -0.12 -3.11
C SER A 63 26.50 -0.62 -2.35
N ARG A 64 25.34 -0.01 -2.64
CA ARG A 64 24.00 -0.40 -2.14
C ARG A 64 22.92 0.07 -3.12
N PRO A 65 21.84 -0.70 -3.33
CA PRO A 65 20.70 -0.27 -4.14
C PRO A 65 20.19 1.13 -3.73
N GLY A 66 19.92 1.98 -4.73
CA GLY A 66 19.41 3.34 -4.54
C GLY A 66 20.39 4.37 -3.94
N ILE A 67 21.63 3.99 -3.58
CA ILE A 67 22.53 4.89 -2.83
C ILE A 67 22.97 6.14 -3.63
N GLY A 68 23.15 6.02 -4.95
CA GLY A 68 23.38 7.15 -5.85
C GLY A 68 22.26 8.18 -5.78
N LYS A 69 21.03 7.73 -6.08
CA LYS A 69 19.81 8.53 -5.96
C LYS A 69 19.68 9.17 -4.57
N TYR A 70 20.02 8.43 -3.50
CA TYR A 70 19.94 8.95 -2.13
C TYR A 70 20.89 10.11 -1.84
N PHE A 71 22.19 9.97 -2.13
CA PHE A 71 23.14 11.05 -1.82
C PHE A 71 23.10 12.21 -2.81
N LEU A 72 22.73 11.96 -4.07
CA LEU A 72 22.77 12.97 -5.12
C LEU A 72 21.44 13.74 -5.23
N SER A 73 20.29 13.06 -5.13
CA SER A 73 18.98 13.66 -5.42
C SER A 73 17.96 13.63 -4.26
N ASN A 74 18.10 12.73 -3.27
CA ASN A 74 17.19 12.70 -2.12
C ASN A 74 17.57 13.79 -1.11
N PRO A 75 16.63 14.69 -0.73
CA PRO A 75 16.88 15.71 0.28
C PRO A 75 17.41 15.20 1.62
N GLN A 76 17.04 13.97 2.03
CA GLN A 76 17.48 13.38 3.29
C GLN A 76 18.96 12.98 3.25
N GLY A 77 19.43 12.37 2.15
CA GLY A 77 20.83 12.04 1.96
C GLY A 77 21.73 13.28 1.85
N GLN A 78 21.28 14.30 1.10
CA GLN A 78 21.95 15.60 1.06
C GLN A 78 22.01 16.26 2.45
N THR A 79 20.91 16.26 3.22
CA THR A 79 20.87 16.80 4.59
C THR A 79 21.78 16.02 5.54
N MET A 80 21.83 14.69 5.42
CA MET A 80 22.75 13.82 6.16
C MET A 80 24.22 14.18 5.88
N LEU A 81 24.62 14.29 4.60
CA LEU A 81 25.98 14.67 4.24
C LEU A 81 26.36 16.07 4.78
N LYS A 82 25.47 17.06 4.62
CA LYS A 82 25.66 18.43 5.18
C LYS A 82 25.76 18.42 6.72
N GLY A 83 25.05 17.52 7.40
CA GLY A 83 25.17 17.30 8.84
C GLY A 83 26.54 16.73 9.24
N ILE A 84 27.05 15.74 8.49
CA ILE A 84 28.36 15.13 8.73
C ILE A 84 29.49 16.12 8.45
N GLU A 85 29.41 16.91 7.37
CA GLU A 85 30.31 18.02 7.09
C GLU A 85 30.41 19.00 8.26
N TYR A 86 29.25 19.41 8.81
CA TYR A 86 29.18 20.33 9.94
C TYR A 86 29.73 19.73 11.24
N GLU A 87 29.34 18.51 11.61
CA GLU A 87 29.81 17.84 12.82
C GLU A 87 31.33 17.55 12.81
N ALA A 88 31.86 17.11 11.65
CA ALA A 88 33.27 16.74 11.53
C ALA A 88 34.17 17.92 11.09
N ASN A 89 33.59 19.04 10.63
CA ASN A 89 34.25 20.20 10.02
C ASN A 89 35.05 19.80 8.76
N VAL A 90 34.39 19.08 7.85
CA VAL A 90 34.93 18.58 6.56
C VAL A 90 34.08 19.11 5.40
N CYS A 91 34.56 18.93 4.17
CA CYS A 91 33.77 19.02 2.95
C CYS A 91 33.57 17.60 2.41
N ILE A 92 32.39 17.25 1.88
CA ILE A 92 32.14 15.96 1.24
C ILE A 92 31.66 16.20 -0.19
N GLU A 93 32.45 15.73 -1.15
CA GLU A 93 32.13 15.71 -2.57
C GLU A 93 31.69 14.30 -2.99
N VAL A 94 30.76 14.21 -3.94
CA VAL A 94 30.18 12.94 -4.40
C VAL A 94 30.66 12.67 -5.82
N GLU A 95 31.62 11.76 -6.00
CA GLU A 95 32.02 11.28 -7.33
C GLU A 95 31.23 10.01 -7.69
N VAL A 96 30.77 9.96 -8.94
CA VAL A 96 30.22 8.77 -9.57
C VAL A 96 31.32 8.18 -10.45
N SER A 97 31.61 6.90 -10.28
CA SER A 97 32.71 6.21 -10.94
C SER A 97 32.59 6.29 -12.47
N LYS A 98 33.62 6.85 -13.11
CA LYS A 98 33.73 6.99 -14.58
C LYS A 98 34.38 5.78 -15.25
N GLU A 99 34.83 4.81 -14.47
CA GLU A 99 35.65 3.69 -14.96
C GLU A 99 34.77 2.51 -15.41
N ASN A 100 34.04 2.71 -16.51
CA ASN A 100 33.54 1.64 -17.39
C ASN A 100 33.25 2.14 -18.83
N PHE A 101 33.87 3.25 -19.24
CA PHE A 101 33.84 3.74 -20.62
C PHE A 101 35.17 3.40 -21.32
N GLY A 102 35.13 2.50 -22.30
CA GLY A 102 36.25 2.26 -23.22
C GLY A 102 36.29 3.30 -24.34
N ASP A 103 37.46 3.47 -24.96
CA ASP A 103 37.77 4.56 -25.91
C ASP A 103 37.15 4.39 -27.34
N ASP A 104 35.88 4.02 -27.44
CA ASP A 104 35.07 4.21 -28.67
C ASP A 104 34.27 5.51 -28.54
N GLU A 105 34.58 6.55 -29.32
CA GLU A 105 33.91 7.86 -29.24
C GLU A 105 32.44 7.77 -29.70
N PRO A 106 31.43 7.89 -28.80
CA PRO A 106 30.04 7.65 -29.17
C PRO A 106 29.36 8.95 -29.59
N SER A 107 29.09 9.08 -30.89
CA SER A 107 28.36 10.20 -31.51
C SER A 107 27.07 10.59 -30.76
N MET A 108 27.10 11.75 -30.08
CA MET A 108 26.00 12.63 -29.61
C MET A 108 24.57 12.04 -29.47
N THR A 109 24.39 10.84 -28.90
CA THR A 109 23.05 10.23 -28.67
C THR A 109 23.00 9.35 -27.42
N ALA A 110 22.95 9.96 -26.23
CA ALA A 110 22.96 9.22 -24.96
C ALA A 110 22.01 9.82 -23.89
N GLY A 111 20.77 9.34 -23.74
CA GLY A 111 20.10 8.29 -24.52
C GLY A 111 18.70 8.03 -23.95
N ARG A 112 17.66 8.16 -24.78
CA ARG A 112 16.27 7.86 -24.40
C ARG A 112 16.07 6.34 -24.38
N SER A 113 15.24 5.83 -23.47
CA SER A 113 15.05 4.37 -23.27
C SER A 113 14.17 3.74 -24.37
N PHE A 114 14.72 3.65 -25.59
CA PHE A 114 14.07 3.10 -26.78
C PHE A 114 14.84 1.94 -27.40
N LYS A 115 14.67 0.78 -26.78
CA LYS A 115 15.22 -0.51 -27.22
C LYS A 115 14.47 -0.95 -28.48
N ASN A 116 15.07 -0.77 -29.65
CA ASN A 116 14.61 -1.47 -30.86
C ASN A 116 14.92 -2.96 -30.66
N ILE A 117 13.86 -3.77 -30.64
CA ILE A 117 13.92 -5.21 -30.34
C ILE A 117 13.81 -6.08 -31.60
N GLY A 118 13.43 -5.49 -32.73
CA GLY A 118 13.48 -6.13 -34.02
C GLY A 118 12.98 -5.24 -35.15
N PHE A 119 13.44 -5.50 -36.36
CA PHE A 119 13.06 -4.74 -37.55
C PHE A 119 12.90 -5.66 -38.76
N GLY A 120 12.10 -5.25 -39.73
CA GLY A 120 11.94 -5.91 -41.03
C GLY A 120 11.48 -4.94 -42.10
N THR A 121 11.21 -5.44 -43.30
CA THR A 121 10.65 -4.63 -44.40
C THR A 121 9.36 -5.21 -44.97
N THR A 122 8.50 -4.34 -45.50
CA THR A 122 7.41 -4.75 -46.39
C THR A 122 7.95 -5.18 -47.76
N ALA A 123 7.07 -5.71 -48.61
CA ALA A 123 7.45 -6.08 -49.98
C ALA A 123 7.95 -4.89 -50.82
N GLU A 124 7.46 -3.69 -50.52
CA GLU A 124 7.77 -2.41 -51.16
C GLU A 124 8.83 -1.61 -50.36
N MET A 125 9.67 -2.31 -49.58
CA MET A 125 10.85 -1.78 -48.89
C MET A 125 10.58 -0.71 -47.82
N LYS A 126 9.36 -0.61 -47.29
CA LYS A 126 9.08 0.23 -46.11
C LYS A 126 9.63 -0.46 -44.87
N ARG A 127 10.44 0.25 -44.06
CA ARG A 127 11.01 -0.30 -42.82
C ARG A 127 9.97 -0.26 -41.72
N VAL A 128 9.85 -1.38 -41.00
CA VAL A 128 9.03 -1.48 -39.79
C VAL A 128 9.94 -1.84 -38.63
N ASN A 129 9.95 -1.02 -37.59
CA ASN A 129 10.72 -1.21 -36.35
C ASN A 129 9.75 -1.57 -35.23
N VAL A 130 10.11 -2.52 -34.36
CA VAL A 130 9.42 -2.80 -33.10
C VAL A 130 10.29 -2.27 -31.96
N ILE A 131 9.74 -1.39 -31.13
CA ILE A 131 10.49 -0.58 -30.17
C ILE A 131 9.80 -0.62 -28.81
N VAL A 132 10.57 -0.94 -27.77
CA VAL A 132 10.11 -0.86 -26.37
C VAL A 132 10.35 0.56 -25.84
N GLY A 133 9.32 1.21 -25.29
CA GLY A 133 9.39 2.49 -24.57
C GLY A 133 8.11 3.33 -24.62
N ASP A 134 8.12 4.51 -23.99
CA ASP A 134 6.97 5.44 -23.97
C ASP A 134 6.87 6.27 -25.27
N ILE A 135 5.77 6.09 -26.01
CA ILE A 135 5.48 6.84 -27.24
C ILE A 135 5.34 8.36 -27.01
N THR A 136 5.09 8.83 -25.79
CA THR A 136 5.04 10.27 -25.48
C THR A 136 6.42 10.94 -25.41
N GLU A 137 7.50 10.15 -25.33
CA GLU A 137 8.89 10.62 -25.30
C GLU A 137 9.67 10.33 -26.59
N PHE A 138 9.09 9.56 -27.51
CA PHE A 138 9.74 9.04 -28.72
C PHE A 138 9.88 10.13 -29.80
N ASP A 139 11.11 10.41 -30.20
CA ASP A 139 11.49 11.49 -31.10
C ASP A 139 11.84 11.04 -32.52
N ARG A 140 12.00 9.73 -32.75
CA ARG A 140 12.42 9.16 -34.05
C ARG A 140 11.25 8.92 -35.01
N ALA A 141 10.26 9.82 -35.04
CA ALA A 141 9.24 9.87 -36.09
C ALA A 141 8.59 11.26 -36.25
N ASP A 142 8.13 11.58 -37.47
CA ASP A 142 7.42 12.84 -37.75
C ASP A 142 6.01 12.92 -37.12
N VAL A 143 5.32 11.77 -37.01
CA VAL A 143 3.89 11.71 -36.64
C VAL A 143 3.64 10.70 -35.52
N ILE A 144 2.90 11.10 -34.48
CA ILE A 144 2.40 10.20 -33.44
C ILE A 144 0.96 9.77 -33.72
N VAL A 145 0.66 8.48 -33.56
CA VAL A 145 -0.72 7.97 -33.50
C VAL A 145 -1.18 7.84 -32.05
N ASN A 146 -2.27 8.52 -31.71
CA ASN A 146 -3.00 8.38 -30.46
C ASN A 146 -4.18 7.40 -30.66
N ALA A 147 -4.24 6.35 -29.82
CA ALA A 147 -5.40 5.47 -29.72
C ALA A 147 -6.54 6.18 -28.95
N ALA A 148 -7.47 6.78 -29.68
CA ALA A 148 -8.53 7.63 -29.15
C ALA A 148 -9.91 6.97 -29.20
N ASN A 149 -10.85 7.47 -28.38
CA ASN A 149 -12.27 7.12 -28.51
C ASN A 149 -12.98 7.99 -29.56
N GLY A 150 -14.19 7.59 -29.97
CA GLY A 150 -14.98 8.28 -31.00
C GLY A 150 -15.40 9.72 -30.64
N GLN A 151 -15.28 10.13 -29.37
CA GLN A 151 -15.56 11.49 -28.90
C GLN A 151 -14.29 12.34 -28.76
N LEU A 152 -13.12 11.82 -29.13
CA LEU A 152 -11.80 12.44 -28.95
C LEU A 152 -11.62 13.05 -27.54
N ALA A 153 -12.16 12.36 -26.52
CA ALA A 153 -11.97 12.66 -25.11
C ALA A 153 -10.75 11.87 -24.64
N HIS A 154 -9.65 12.55 -24.35
CA HIS A 154 -8.37 11.96 -24.03
C HIS A 154 -8.17 11.91 -22.51
N ASP A 155 -9.13 11.32 -21.81
CA ASP A 155 -9.27 11.33 -20.35
C ASP A 155 -8.70 10.09 -19.64
N ALA A 156 -8.40 9.02 -20.39
CA ALA A 156 -7.73 7.83 -19.86
C ALA A 156 -6.67 7.24 -20.83
N GLY A 157 -5.89 6.28 -20.32
CA GLY A 157 -4.93 5.49 -21.10
C GLY A 157 -3.83 6.32 -21.79
N ILE A 158 -3.35 5.82 -22.93
CA ILE A 158 -2.30 6.47 -23.71
C ILE A 158 -2.72 7.84 -24.24
N ALA A 159 -4.02 8.06 -24.48
CA ALA A 159 -4.57 9.34 -24.87
C ALA A 159 -4.39 10.41 -23.77
N ALA A 160 -4.64 10.03 -22.50
CA ALA A 160 -4.38 10.92 -21.37
C ALA A 160 -2.89 11.19 -21.16
N ALA A 161 -2.01 10.20 -21.38
CA ALA A 161 -0.56 10.42 -21.34
C ALA A 161 -0.12 11.44 -22.42
N ILE A 162 -0.62 11.26 -23.65
CA ILE A 162 -0.40 12.15 -24.81
C ILE A 162 -0.86 13.58 -24.52
N VAL A 163 -2.02 13.79 -23.89
CA VAL A 163 -2.49 15.15 -23.52
C VAL A 163 -1.79 15.70 -22.27
N LYS A 164 -1.40 14.86 -21.31
CA LYS A 164 -0.61 15.27 -20.13
C LYS A 164 0.78 15.78 -20.54
N ARG A 165 1.43 15.13 -21.50
CA ARG A 165 2.76 15.49 -22.01
C ARG A 165 2.70 16.60 -23.07
N GLY A 166 1.77 16.48 -24.03
CA GLY A 166 1.59 17.43 -25.13
C GLY A 166 0.76 18.68 -24.80
N GLY A 167 0.16 18.75 -23.61
CA GLY A 167 -0.58 19.91 -23.14
C GLY A 167 -2.03 20.01 -23.64
N PRO A 168 -2.82 20.96 -23.09
CA PRO A 168 -4.26 21.04 -23.29
C PRO A 168 -4.69 21.36 -24.73
N ALA A 169 -3.79 21.91 -25.56
CA ALA A 169 -4.05 22.27 -26.95
C ALA A 169 -4.55 21.09 -27.80
N ILE A 170 -4.02 19.88 -27.57
CA ILE A 170 -4.46 18.65 -28.26
C ILE A 170 -5.94 18.38 -27.96
N GLN A 171 -6.37 18.55 -26.71
CA GLN A 171 -7.75 18.36 -26.29
C GLN A 171 -8.68 19.50 -26.72
N GLU A 172 -8.15 20.71 -26.96
CA GLU A 172 -8.89 21.84 -27.53
C GLU A 172 -9.17 21.67 -29.03
N ASP A 173 -8.15 21.36 -29.83
CA ASP A 173 -8.34 21.12 -31.26
C ASP A 173 -9.18 19.85 -31.51
N SER A 174 -9.05 18.82 -30.65
CA SER A 174 -9.97 17.66 -30.62
C SER A 174 -11.42 18.05 -30.34
N ARG A 175 -11.69 18.89 -29.34
CA ARG A 175 -13.05 19.38 -29.02
C ARG A 175 -13.63 20.17 -30.19
N ARG A 176 -12.88 21.13 -30.75
CA ARG A 176 -13.29 21.92 -31.93
C ARG A 176 -13.64 21.04 -33.13
N TYR A 177 -12.95 19.92 -33.32
CA TYR A 177 -13.29 18.94 -34.35
C TYR A 177 -14.61 18.22 -34.05
N ILE A 178 -14.84 17.79 -32.80
CA ILE A 178 -16.07 17.12 -32.39
C ILE A 178 -17.28 18.06 -32.39
N ASP A 179 -17.14 19.31 -31.96
CA ASP A 179 -18.19 20.33 -32.06
C ASP A 179 -18.69 20.51 -33.50
N LYS A 180 -17.80 20.34 -34.49
CA LYS A 180 -18.10 20.43 -35.93
C LYS A 180 -18.57 19.13 -36.57
N ASN A 181 -18.08 17.97 -36.12
CA ASN A 181 -18.29 16.66 -36.78
C ASN A 181 -19.12 15.64 -35.95
N ARG A 182 -19.54 16.01 -34.73
CA ARG A 182 -20.29 15.22 -33.72
C ARG A 182 -19.59 13.98 -33.14
N SER A 183 -18.98 13.15 -33.98
CA SER A 183 -18.24 11.96 -33.55
C SER A 183 -17.32 11.49 -34.67
N LEU A 184 -16.19 10.90 -34.30
CA LEU A 184 -15.42 10.03 -35.18
C LEU A 184 -15.87 8.58 -34.92
N SER A 185 -15.93 7.74 -35.96
CA SER A 185 -16.38 6.34 -35.85
C SER A 185 -15.21 5.37 -35.87
N ASP A 186 -15.40 4.18 -35.32
CA ASP A 186 -14.46 3.06 -35.37
C ASP A 186 -13.90 2.82 -36.79
N GLY A 187 -12.60 2.53 -36.86
CA GLY A 187 -11.91 2.39 -38.15
C GLY A 187 -11.83 3.69 -38.94
N LYS A 188 -11.67 4.83 -38.24
CA LYS A 188 -11.36 6.14 -38.81
C LYS A 188 -10.20 6.79 -38.07
N ALA A 189 -9.49 7.67 -38.78
CA ALA A 189 -8.42 8.49 -38.20
C ALA A 189 -8.48 9.93 -38.70
N VAL A 190 -8.10 10.87 -37.84
CA VAL A 190 -8.01 12.32 -38.13
C VAL A 190 -6.61 12.83 -37.80
N LEU A 191 -6.02 13.61 -38.72
CA LEU A 191 -4.72 14.27 -38.55
C LEU A 191 -4.92 15.71 -38.07
N PHE A 192 -4.12 16.14 -37.10
CA PHE A 192 -3.91 17.55 -36.76
C PHE A 192 -2.44 17.91 -37.00
N PRO A 193 -2.13 19.04 -37.67
CA PRO A 193 -0.77 19.39 -38.13
C PRO A 193 0.13 19.97 -37.02
N ARG A 194 -0.15 19.65 -35.75
CA ARG A 194 0.62 20.04 -34.56
C ARG A 194 0.37 19.01 -33.45
N ALA A 195 1.41 18.50 -32.80
CA ALA A 195 1.28 17.52 -31.70
C ALA A 195 1.34 18.17 -30.29
N GLY A 196 1.03 19.46 -30.17
CA GLY A 196 1.20 20.19 -28.90
C GLY A 196 2.69 20.29 -28.52
N ASN A 197 3.01 20.02 -27.26
CA ASN A 197 4.38 20.02 -26.71
C ASN A 197 5.13 18.68 -26.92
N LEU A 198 4.64 17.78 -27.77
CA LEU A 198 5.30 16.50 -28.06
C LEU A 198 6.37 16.67 -29.17
N PRO A 199 7.41 15.80 -29.24
CA PRO A 199 8.48 15.90 -30.24
C PRO A 199 8.06 15.47 -31.67
N TYR A 200 6.82 15.72 -32.06
CA TYR A 200 6.24 15.29 -33.34
C TYR A 200 5.66 16.48 -34.13
N LYS A 201 5.86 16.46 -35.44
CA LYS A 201 5.34 17.48 -36.37
C LYS A 201 3.81 17.42 -36.46
N ALA A 202 3.20 16.26 -36.29
CA ALA A 202 1.75 16.09 -36.32
C ALA A 202 1.26 14.95 -35.42
N ILE A 203 -0.04 14.96 -35.11
CA ILE A 203 -0.74 13.91 -34.35
C ILE A 203 -1.91 13.36 -35.15
N VAL A 204 -2.03 12.04 -35.21
CA VAL A 204 -3.21 11.33 -35.70
C VAL A 204 -3.98 10.78 -34.52
N HIS A 205 -5.26 11.10 -34.40
CA HIS A 205 -6.17 10.38 -33.50
C HIS A 205 -6.87 9.28 -34.28
N ALA A 206 -6.60 8.04 -33.91
CA ALA A 206 -7.16 6.83 -34.53
C ALA A 206 -8.19 6.21 -33.60
N VAL A 207 -9.42 6.01 -34.10
CA VAL A 207 -10.50 5.36 -33.33
C VAL A 207 -10.46 3.86 -33.62
N GLY A 208 -9.80 3.14 -32.71
CA GLY A 208 -9.89 1.69 -32.66
C GLY A 208 -11.27 1.24 -32.15
N PRO A 209 -11.76 0.07 -32.56
CA PRO A 209 -12.98 -0.53 -32.02
C PRO A 209 -12.73 -1.15 -30.64
N ILE A 210 -13.82 -1.42 -29.92
CA ILE A 210 -13.84 -2.22 -28.68
C ILE A 210 -13.91 -3.72 -29.05
N TRP A 211 -13.17 -4.55 -28.32
CA TRP A 211 -13.18 -6.01 -28.47
C TRP A 211 -14.47 -6.62 -27.89
N ASN A 212 -15.10 -7.53 -28.64
CA ASN A 212 -16.28 -8.24 -28.20
C ASN A 212 -15.89 -9.62 -27.66
N ARG A 213 -15.72 -9.74 -26.34
CA ARG A 213 -15.20 -10.97 -25.71
C ARG A 213 -15.99 -12.26 -26.00
N SER A 214 -17.26 -12.19 -26.41
CA SER A 214 -18.11 -13.37 -26.63
C SER A 214 -18.96 -13.28 -27.91
N GLY A 215 -18.39 -12.76 -29.00
CA GLY A 215 -19.04 -12.75 -30.32
C GLY A 215 -18.08 -12.55 -31.49
N ASP A 216 -18.61 -12.36 -32.70
CA ASP A 216 -17.77 -12.23 -33.90
C ASP A 216 -16.91 -10.95 -33.89
N ASN A 217 -15.60 -11.14 -33.72
CA ASN A 217 -14.61 -10.07 -33.79
C ASN A 217 -14.11 -9.79 -35.21
N SER A 218 -14.54 -10.51 -36.26
CA SER A 218 -14.10 -10.28 -37.64
C SER A 218 -14.33 -8.83 -38.08
N ARG A 219 -15.47 -8.25 -37.70
CA ARG A 219 -15.78 -6.83 -37.90
C ARG A 219 -14.86 -5.91 -37.08
N GLY A 220 -14.55 -6.27 -35.83
CA GLY A 220 -13.62 -5.53 -34.97
C GLY A 220 -12.20 -5.51 -35.56
N ILE A 221 -11.65 -6.67 -35.91
CA ILE A 221 -10.32 -6.82 -36.52
C ILE A 221 -10.24 -6.03 -37.84
N ALA A 222 -11.29 -6.07 -38.67
CA ALA A 222 -11.37 -5.27 -39.89
C ALA A 222 -11.43 -3.76 -39.61
N LEU A 223 -12.09 -3.32 -38.54
CA LEU A 223 -12.13 -1.91 -38.12
C LEU A 223 -10.80 -1.45 -37.51
N LEU A 224 -10.09 -2.29 -36.76
CA LEU A 224 -8.74 -2.00 -36.25
C LEU A 224 -7.74 -1.85 -37.40
N ARG A 225 -7.69 -2.81 -38.34
CA ARG A 225 -6.88 -2.73 -39.58
C ARG A 225 -7.17 -1.43 -40.35
N LYS A 226 -8.44 -1.07 -40.44
CA LYS A 226 -8.88 0.17 -41.10
C LYS A 226 -8.47 1.44 -40.33
N ALA A 227 -8.45 1.45 -39.00
CA ALA A 227 -7.94 2.57 -38.20
C ALA A 227 -6.43 2.78 -38.43
N VAL A 228 -5.66 1.70 -38.45
CA VAL A 228 -4.21 1.71 -38.73
C VAL A 228 -3.96 2.20 -40.16
N ARG A 229 -4.62 1.61 -41.17
CA ARG A 229 -4.51 2.06 -42.57
C ARG A 229 -4.92 3.53 -42.75
N GLN A 230 -6.01 3.98 -42.13
CA GLN A 230 -6.40 5.40 -42.17
C GLN A 230 -5.31 6.30 -41.55
N SER A 231 -4.60 5.84 -40.53
CA SER A 231 -3.52 6.60 -39.90
C SER A 231 -2.29 6.73 -40.81
N LEU A 232 -1.95 5.64 -41.52
CA LEU A 232 -0.89 5.62 -42.54
C LEU A 232 -1.27 6.50 -43.75
N GLU A 233 -2.49 6.38 -44.27
CA GLU A 233 -3.05 7.22 -45.35
C GLU A 233 -3.02 8.72 -45.03
N LYS A 234 -3.35 9.08 -43.79
CA LYS A 234 -3.29 10.46 -43.30
C LYS A 234 -1.86 10.98 -43.17
N SER A 235 -0.90 10.09 -42.94
CA SER A 235 0.51 10.42 -42.71
C SER A 235 1.38 10.32 -43.97
N LYS A 236 0.81 10.06 -45.15
CA LYS A 236 1.54 9.75 -46.39
C LYS A 236 2.47 10.86 -46.93
N SER A 237 2.33 12.08 -46.42
CA SER A 237 3.17 13.26 -46.72
C SER A 237 4.29 13.49 -45.71
N TYR A 238 4.46 12.58 -44.76
CA TYR A 238 5.56 12.56 -43.79
C TYR A 238 6.45 11.35 -44.07
N THR A 239 7.66 11.35 -43.54
CA THR A 239 8.67 10.29 -43.78
C THR A 239 8.59 9.16 -42.76
N SER A 240 8.13 9.44 -41.54
CA SER A 240 8.14 8.50 -40.42
C SER A 240 6.92 8.62 -39.50
N ILE A 241 6.48 7.51 -38.89
CA ILE A 241 5.34 7.45 -37.97
C ILE A 241 5.65 6.60 -36.74
N ALA A 242 5.06 6.95 -35.59
CA ALA A 242 5.04 6.13 -34.38
C ALA A 242 3.61 5.65 -34.09
N ILE A 243 3.41 4.34 -33.92
CA ILE A 243 2.11 3.68 -33.77
C ILE A 243 2.13 2.82 -32.50
N PRO A 244 1.20 3.01 -31.55
CA PRO A 244 1.07 2.15 -30.37
C PRO A 244 0.22 0.90 -30.67
N ALA A 245 0.10 -0.01 -29.70
CA ALA A 245 -0.83 -1.12 -29.75
C ALA A 245 -2.31 -0.65 -29.63
N ILE A 246 -2.86 -0.11 -30.72
CA ILE A 246 -4.22 0.46 -30.77
C ILE A 246 -5.26 -0.61 -30.37
N SER A 247 -6.20 -0.21 -29.52
CA SER A 247 -7.25 -1.04 -28.88
C SER A 247 -6.81 -2.09 -27.85
N SER A 248 -5.52 -2.39 -27.66
CA SER A 248 -5.10 -3.47 -26.74
C SER A 248 -5.37 -3.21 -25.25
N GLY A 249 -5.28 -1.94 -24.82
CA GLY A 249 -5.55 -1.53 -23.43
C GLY A 249 -7.03 -1.49 -23.07
N MET A 250 -7.58 -0.31 -22.78
CA MET A 250 -8.97 -0.14 -22.31
C MET A 250 -10.05 -0.69 -23.26
N PHE A 251 -9.74 -0.91 -24.54
CA PHE A 251 -10.67 -1.49 -25.52
C PHE A 251 -10.53 -3.02 -25.65
N GLY A 252 -9.64 -3.66 -24.88
CA GLY A 252 -9.64 -5.09 -24.59
C GLY A 252 -9.24 -6.03 -25.73
N PHE A 253 -8.60 -5.55 -26.80
CA PHE A 253 -8.09 -6.44 -27.85
C PHE A 253 -6.95 -7.32 -27.31
N PRO A 254 -7.00 -8.67 -27.48
CA PRO A 254 -5.85 -9.54 -27.26
C PRO A 254 -4.63 -9.03 -28.03
N ILE A 255 -3.46 -9.04 -27.38
CA ILE A 255 -2.28 -8.34 -27.89
C ILE A 255 -1.70 -8.99 -29.16
N ASP A 256 -1.88 -10.30 -29.32
CA ASP A 256 -1.58 -11.08 -30.54
C ASP A 256 -2.49 -10.68 -31.71
N VAL A 257 -3.79 -10.56 -31.47
CA VAL A 257 -4.78 -10.12 -32.47
C VAL A 257 -4.58 -8.64 -32.82
N CYS A 258 -4.19 -7.81 -31.84
CA CYS A 258 -3.80 -6.42 -32.04
C CYS A 258 -2.56 -6.31 -32.94
N ALA A 259 -1.51 -7.07 -32.63
CA ALA A 259 -0.27 -7.10 -33.41
C ALA A 259 -0.51 -7.58 -34.85
N ASP A 260 -1.25 -8.69 -35.03
CA ASP A 260 -1.63 -9.21 -36.35
C ASP A 260 -2.39 -8.17 -37.18
N ALA A 261 -3.36 -7.48 -36.57
CA ALA A 261 -4.14 -6.43 -37.22
C ALA A 261 -3.29 -5.21 -37.61
N ILE A 262 -2.33 -4.80 -36.76
CA ILE A 262 -1.43 -3.67 -37.05
C ILE A 262 -0.46 -4.02 -38.17
N LEU A 263 0.23 -5.16 -38.09
CA LEU A 263 1.21 -5.58 -39.10
C LEU A 263 0.55 -5.79 -40.47
N LYS A 264 -0.61 -6.46 -40.54
CA LYS A 264 -1.34 -6.64 -41.80
C LYS A 264 -1.79 -5.32 -42.42
N ALA A 265 -2.27 -4.37 -41.62
CA ALA A 265 -2.64 -3.05 -42.14
C ALA A 265 -1.44 -2.23 -42.66
N ILE A 266 -0.24 -2.44 -42.09
CA ILE A 266 1.01 -1.85 -42.59
C ILE A 266 1.40 -2.46 -43.95
N VAL A 267 1.35 -3.79 -44.08
CA VAL A 267 1.62 -4.49 -45.35
C VAL A 267 0.57 -4.12 -46.43
N GLU A 268 -0.71 -4.08 -46.08
CA GLU A 268 -1.79 -3.66 -46.99
C GLU A 268 -1.63 -2.20 -47.47
N PHE A 269 -1.24 -1.28 -46.59
CA PHE A 269 -0.96 0.10 -46.97
C PHE A 269 0.26 0.22 -47.90
N SER A 270 1.30 -0.59 -47.65
CA SER A 270 2.54 -0.60 -48.42
C SER A 270 2.31 -1.06 -49.86
N GLY A 271 1.56 -2.14 -50.07
CA GLY A 271 1.26 -2.69 -51.39
C GLY A 271 0.20 -1.93 -52.22
N ALA A 272 -0.42 -0.88 -51.68
CA ALA A 272 -1.54 -0.20 -52.32
C ALA A 272 -1.14 0.94 -53.30
N ASP A 273 0.16 1.23 -53.44
CA ASP A 273 0.80 2.36 -54.14
C ASP A 273 0.01 3.69 -54.12
N HIS A 274 0.41 4.58 -53.22
CA HIS A 274 -0.27 5.86 -52.97
C HIS A 274 0.65 7.09 -53.13
N GLY A 275 1.84 6.91 -53.73
CA GLY A 275 2.87 7.94 -53.80
C GLY A 275 3.33 8.41 -52.41
N SER A 276 3.40 7.48 -51.45
CA SER A 276 3.63 7.77 -50.03
C SER A 276 5.11 7.95 -49.70
N GLN A 277 5.45 9.10 -49.11
CA GLN A 277 6.79 9.41 -48.60
C GLN A 277 7.11 8.65 -47.29
N LEU A 278 6.10 8.08 -46.64
CA LEU A 278 6.23 7.36 -45.38
C LEU A 278 7.07 6.10 -45.59
N ASN A 279 8.30 6.10 -45.07
CA ASN A 279 9.34 5.09 -45.29
C ASN A 279 9.69 4.29 -44.03
N GLU A 280 9.49 4.87 -42.84
CA GLU A 280 9.78 4.23 -41.56
C GLU A 280 8.55 4.22 -40.63
N ILE A 281 8.19 3.03 -40.14
CA ILE A 281 7.02 2.79 -39.32
C ILE A 281 7.49 2.19 -37.99
N ASN A 282 7.42 2.98 -36.93
CA ASN A 282 7.85 2.59 -35.60
C ASN A 282 6.65 2.11 -34.79
N ILE A 283 6.60 0.82 -34.48
CA ILE A 283 5.63 0.23 -33.56
C ILE A 283 6.22 0.39 -32.15
N VAL A 284 5.60 1.23 -31.32
CA VAL A 284 6.11 1.60 -29.98
C VAL A 284 5.22 0.98 -28.90
N ILE A 285 5.79 0.12 -28.07
CA ILE A 285 5.08 -0.73 -27.11
C ILE A 285 5.81 -0.80 -25.75
N PHE A 286 5.12 -1.27 -24.71
CA PHE A 286 5.75 -1.66 -23.45
C PHE A 286 6.32 -3.08 -23.51
N GLU A 287 7.22 -3.44 -22.58
CA GLU A 287 8.03 -4.67 -22.65
C GLU A 287 7.18 -5.95 -22.54
N ASP A 288 6.02 -5.89 -21.90
CA ASP A 288 5.06 -6.99 -21.74
C ASP A 288 4.45 -7.46 -23.08
N ASN A 289 4.37 -6.56 -24.07
CA ASN A 289 3.76 -6.82 -25.38
C ASN A 289 4.75 -7.39 -26.41
N VAL A 290 6.02 -7.58 -26.03
CA VAL A 290 7.14 -7.81 -26.96
C VAL A 290 6.98 -9.09 -27.76
N ASN A 291 6.64 -10.20 -27.11
CA ASN A 291 6.65 -11.52 -27.73
C ASN A 291 5.67 -11.60 -28.91
N GLU A 292 4.49 -11.01 -28.79
CA GLU A 292 3.41 -11.09 -29.78
C GLU A 292 3.67 -10.17 -30.96
N PHE A 293 4.24 -8.98 -30.73
CA PHE A 293 4.70 -8.12 -31.82
C PHE A 293 5.91 -8.69 -32.57
N LEU A 294 6.84 -9.39 -31.89
CA LEU A 294 7.91 -10.13 -32.57
C LEU A 294 7.33 -11.27 -33.43
N LYS A 295 6.46 -12.13 -32.88
CA LYS A 295 5.78 -13.23 -33.61
C LYS A 295 4.96 -12.75 -34.81
N ALA A 296 4.28 -11.61 -34.69
CA ALA A 296 3.53 -11.02 -35.81
C ALA A 296 4.47 -10.43 -36.87
N SER A 297 5.55 -9.76 -36.45
CA SER A 297 6.52 -9.16 -37.37
C SER A 297 7.32 -10.21 -38.16
N GLU A 298 7.71 -11.31 -37.51
CA GLU A 298 8.39 -12.45 -38.16
C GLU A 298 7.53 -13.12 -39.24
N ARG A 299 6.21 -13.14 -39.05
CA ARG A 299 5.24 -13.73 -40.00
C ARG A 299 4.94 -12.81 -41.20
N GLU A 300 4.75 -11.51 -40.94
CA GLU A 300 4.21 -10.58 -41.94
C GLU A 300 5.29 -9.73 -42.65
N LEU A 301 6.52 -9.64 -42.12
CA LEU A 301 7.61 -8.84 -42.69
C LEU A 301 8.71 -9.70 -43.35
N ARG A 302 9.32 -9.15 -44.40
CA ARG A 302 10.47 -9.75 -45.07
C ARG A 302 11.76 -9.44 -44.32
N GLY A 303 12.65 -10.43 -44.25
CA GLY A 303 13.99 -10.29 -43.67
C GLY A 303 13.99 -9.84 -42.21
N PHE A 304 12.94 -10.18 -41.45
CA PHE A 304 12.80 -9.76 -40.06
C PHE A 304 13.96 -10.27 -39.20
N GLN A 305 14.50 -9.39 -38.37
CA GLN A 305 15.58 -9.69 -37.43
C GLN A 305 15.14 -9.22 -36.04
N SER A 306 15.21 -10.12 -35.06
CA SER A 306 14.98 -9.82 -33.64
C SER A 306 16.30 -9.87 -32.86
N TYR A 307 16.42 -9.05 -31.82
CA TYR A 307 17.58 -9.04 -30.95
C TYR A 307 17.33 -9.94 -29.73
N SER A 308 17.87 -11.17 -29.77
CA SER A 308 17.64 -12.20 -28.74
C SER A 308 18.29 -11.86 -27.39
N PHE A 309 17.56 -12.07 -26.30
CA PHE A 309 18.08 -11.96 -24.94
C PHE A 309 18.86 -13.24 -24.58
N THR A 310 20.19 -13.19 -24.57
CA THR A 310 21.03 -14.35 -24.25
C THR A 310 21.27 -14.48 -22.75
N GLN A 311 20.79 -15.58 -22.16
CA GLN A 311 21.19 -15.98 -20.81
C GLN A 311 22.67 -16.36 -20.79
N SER A 312 23.43 -15.77 -19.87
CA SER A 312 24.88 -15.96 -19.71
C SER A 312 25.23 -17.29 -19.03
N SER A 313 25.00 -18.40 -19.74
CA SER A 313 25.44 -19.73 -19.30
C SER A 313 26.96 -19.89 -19.41
N LEU A 314 27.68 -19.60 -18.32
CA LEU A 314 29.10 -19.92 -18.19
C LEU A 314 29.29 -21.31 -17.57
N SER A 315 29.79 -22.24 -18.38
CA SER A 315 30.08 -23.61 -17.96
C SER A 315 31.56 -23.96 -18.08
N SER A 316 31.96 -25.02 -17.37
CA SER A 316 33.30 -25.62 -17.27
C SER A 316 34.30 -24.89 -16.35
N SER A 317 35.23 -25.58 -15.69
CA SER A 317 35.68 -26.98 -15.92
C SER A 317 35.92 -27.75 -14.61
N SER A 318 35.97 -29.08 -14.71
CA SER A 318 36.32 -29.98 -13.61
C SER A 318 37.64 -30.70 -13.90
N ALA A 319 38.51 -30.81 -12.90
CA ALA A 319 39.79 -31.52 -13.02
C ALA A 319 40.24 -32.15 -11.69
N ALA A 320 40.36 -33.49 -11.72
CA ALA A 320 41.16 -34.38 -10.86
C ALA A 320 41.22 -34.19 -9.32
N VAL A 321 40.80 -35.25 -8.60
CA VAL A 321 41.18 -35.54 -7.21
C VAL A 321 42.62 -36.12 -7.15
N PRO A 322 43.27 -36.18 -5.98
CA PRO A 322 43.34 -37.49 -5.32
C PRO A 322 43.16 -37.47 -3.78
N SER A 323 42.72 -38.61 -3.24
CA SER A 323 42.28 -38.83 -1.85
C SER A 323 43.39 -39.28 -0.90
N ILE A 324 43.14 -39.31 0.42
CA ILE A 324 43.24 -40.53 1.28
C ILE A 324 42.79 -40.30 2.75
N GLN A 325 41.75 -41.06 3.14
CA GLN A 325 41.42 -41.72 4.43
C GLN A 325 41.77 -41.12 5.83
N THR A 326 40.71 -40.97 6.65
CA THR A 326 40.54 -41.39 8.08
C THR A 326 41.46 -40.78 9.18
N ALA A 327 41.12 -40.75 10.49
CA ALA A 327 40.03 -41.37 11.26
C ALA A 327 39.68 -40.59 12.56
N SER A 328 38.55 -40.97 13.20
CA SER A 328 38.31 -40.98 14.67
C SER A 328 38.14 -39.68 15.48
N THR A 329 37.49 -39.84 16.64
CA THR A 329 37.10 -38.83 17.66
C THR A 329 37.89 -39.06 18.98
N PRO A 330 37.54 -38.48 20.16
CA PRO A 330 37.52 -37.06 20.57
C PRO A 330 38.33 -36.81 21.88
N LEU A 331 38.00 -35.72 22.63
CA LEU A 331 38.17 -35.48 24.09
C LEU A 331 39.48 -34.88 24.71
N SER A 332 39.30 -33.65 25.22
CA SER A 332 39.58 -33.18 26.60
C SER A 332 40.99 -33.07 27.23
N ASN A 333 41.19 -31.92 27.92
CA ASN A 333 41.86 -31.70 29.23
C ASN A 333 43.31 -32.16 29.51
N GLY A 334 44.13 -31.26 30.07
CA GLY A 334 45.34 -31.66 30.80
C GLY A 334 46.13 -30.53 31.52
N SER A 335 46.45 -30.75 32.81
CA SER A 335 47.41 -30.02 33.68
C SER A 335 47.14 -28.52 34.00
N THR A 336 47.05 -27.97 35.22
CA THR A 336 47.51 -28.21 36.63
C THR A 336 48.76 -27.42 37.07
N GLY A 337 48.59 -26.51 38.03
CA GLY A 337 49.65 -25.83 38.80
C GLY A 337 49.21 -25.58 40.26
N ARG A 338 50.11 -25.67 41.26
CA ARG A 338 49.73 -25.97 42.67
C ARG A 338 50.71 -25.45 43.74
N ARG A 339 50.29 -24.50 44.62
CA ARG A 339 50.76 -24.26 46.03
C ARG A 339 50.07 -22.99 46.63
N LYS A 340 49.50 -23.02 47.86
CA LYS A 340 50.06 -22.79 49.25
C LYS A 340 50.40 -21.31 49.58
N ILE A 341 50.23 -20.74 50.80
CA ILE A 341 49.34 -21.02 51.98
C ILE A 341 49.46 -19.85 53.03
N ARG A 342 48.37 -19.53 53.79
CA ARG A 342 48.26 -18.79 55.09
C ARG A 342 48.66 -17.29 55.26
N GLY A 343 47.92 -16.62 56.19
CA GLY A 343 48.24 -15.35 56.89
C GLY A 343 47.20 -14.23 56.61
N SER A 344 46.14 -13.91 57.40
CA SER A 344 45.84 -13.89 58.85
C SER A 344 46.37 -12.66 59.62
N THR A 345 45.53 -11.61 59.76
CA THR A 345 45.10 -10.93 61.02
C THR A 345 44.24 -9.67 60.75
N THR A 346 43.26 -9.39 61.62
CA THR A 346 42.55 -8.09 61.81
C THR A 346 42.58 -7.72 63.31
N PRO A 347 42.47 -6.44 63.74
CA PRO A 347 41.17 -5.93 64.27
C PRO A 347 40.91 -4.39 64.33
N THR A 348 39.69 -3.93 63.94
CA THR A 348 38.89 -2.80 64.53
C THR A 348 39.53 -1.36 64.48
N THR A 349 39.08 -0.17 64.99
CA THR A 349 38.01 0.31 65.92
C THR A 349 37.54 1.79 65.71
N LEU A 350 36.21 2.02 65.72
CA LEU A 350 35.33 3.19 66.07
C LEU A 350 35.74 4.71 66.14
N THR A 351 34.72 5.55 65.80
CA THR A 351 34.28 6.88 66.37
C THR A 351 34.78 8.28 65.88
N ALA A 352 33.92 9.30 66.06
CA ALA A 352 34.02 10.75 65.65
C ALA A 352 34.12 11.70 66.90
N PRO A 353 33.99 13.08 66.91
CA PRO A 353 32.96 13.96 66.26
C PRO A 353 33.28 15.48 65.94
N THR A 354 32.29 16.24 65.38
CA THR A 354 32.04 17.74 65.45
C THR A 354 33.07 18.74 64.82
N THR A 355 32.79 20.05 64.54
CA THR A 355 31.71 21.03 64.85
C THR A 355 31.23 21.91 63.63
N THR A 356 30.07 22.58 63.79
CA THR A 356 29.45 23.68 63.00
C THR A 356 30.03 25.09 63.34
N PRO A 357 29.60 26.29 62.83
CA PRO A 357 28.30 26.67 62.18
C PRO A 357 28.25 27.75 61.06
N SER A 358 27.07 27.88 60.41
CA SER A 358 26.43 29.18 60.03
C SER A 358 24.98 29.03 59.52
N LYS A 359 24.19 30.11 59.59
CA LYS A 359 22.80 30.29 59.10
C LYS A 359 22.81 31.19 57.83
N VAL A 360 21.80 31.31 56.97
CA VAL A 360 20.57 30.56 56.61
C VAL A 360 20.15 31.07 55.21
N SER A 361 19.65 30.21 54.33
CA SER A 361 18.72 30.58 53.23
C SER A 361 18.01 29.34 52.68
N GLN A 362 16.90 29.56 51.97
CA GLN A 362 15.86 28.56 51.71
C GLN A 362 16.29 27.40 50.80
N VAL A 363 15.71 26.22 51.06
CA VAL A 363 15.92 24.99 50.28
C VAL A 363 15.12 25.04 48.97
N THR A 364 15.77 24.84 47.83
CA THR A 364 15.13 24.47 46.57
C THR A 364 14.74 22.98 46.61
N PRO A 365 13.52 22.60 46.17
CA PRO A 365 13.08 21.20 46.23
C PRO A 365 13.87 20.33 45.24
N ALA A 366 14.19 19.11 45.65
CA ALA A 366 14.80 18.12 44.79
C ALA A 366 13.85 17.71 43.65
N VAL A 367 14.40 17.44 42.45
CA VAL A 367 13.61 16.98 41.31
C VAL A 367 13.09 15.57 41.62
N PHE A 368 11.76 15.44 41.72
CA PHE A 368 11.11 14.15 41.95
C PHE A 368 11.14 13.31 40.67
N VAL A 369 12.10 12.39 40.58
CA VAL A 369 12.16 11.38 39.53
C VAL A 369 11.43 10.12 40.05
N PRO A 370 10.31 9.72 39.45
CA PRO A 370 9.54 8.56 39.88
C PRO A 370 10.31 7.27 39.54
N LEU A 371 10.16 6.25 40.38
CA LEU A 371 10.82 4.97 40.15
C LEU A 371 10.01 4.18 39.10
N VAL A 372 10.65 3.79 38.00
CA VAL A 372 10.08 2.80 37.07
C VAL A 372 10.73 1.45 37.37
N LYS A 373 9.90 0.43 37.59
CA LYS A 373 10.34 -0.94 37.88
C LYS A 373 9.74 -1.89 36.84
N ILE A 374 10.50 -2.89 36.43
CA ILE A 374 10.08 -3.91 35.46
C ILE A 374 10.47 -5.28 36.01
N THR A 375 9.53 -6.23 36.07
CA THR A 375 9.78 -7.62 36.49
C THR A 375 9.08 -8.61 35.58
N ASN A 376 9.71 -9.76 35.33
CA ASN A 376 9.04 -10.91 34.73
C ASN A 376 8.32 -11.71 35.83
N GLY A 377 7.02 -11.97 35.68
CA GLY A 377 6.22 -12.63 36.72
C GLY A 377 4.72 -12.46 36.54
N SER A 378 3.96 -12.86 37.57
CA SER A 378 2.49 -12.73 37.64
C SER A 378 2.11 -11.55 38.53
N ILE A 379 1.20 -10.69 38.04
CA ILE A 379 0.82 -9.44 38.71
C ILE A 379 0.19 -9.64 40.09
N ILE A 380 -0.48 -10.78 40.33
CA ILE A 380 -1.12 -11.11 41.62
C ILE A 380 -0.14 -11.54 42.73
N GLN A 381 1.17 -11.50 42.47
CA GLN A 381 2.22 -11.74 43.46
C GLN A 381 2.80 -10.45 44.07
N HIS A 382 2.34 -9.29 43.62
CA HIS A 382 2.83 -7.97 44.06
C HIS A 382 1.77 -7.23 44.92
N GLN A 383 2.12 -6.07 45.49
CA GLN A 383 1.40 -5.43 46.61
C GLN A 383 1.31 -3.89 46.46
N GLU A 384 1.31 -3.38 45.24
CA GLU A 384 1.12 -1.96 44.94
C GLU A 384 -0.32 -1.51 45.25
N GLU A 385 -0.49 -0.21 45.55
CA GLU A 385 -1.77 0.37 46.01
C GLU A 385 -2.92 0.30 44.98
N ALA A 386 -2.58 0.09 43.70
CA ALA A 386 -3.55 -0.11 42.61
C ALA A 386 -2.96 -1.07 41.56
N ILE A 387 -3.81 -1.95 41.03
CA ILE A 387 -3.47 -2.87 39.92
C ILE A 387 -4.29 -2.47 38.69
N VAL A 388 -3.62 -2.30 37.55
CA VAL A 388 -4.28 -2.03 36.26
C VAL A 388 -4.62 -3.36 35.59
N ASN A 389 -5.92 -3.63 35.43
CA ASN A 389 -6.40 -4.82 34.72
C ASN A 389 -6.68 -4.50 33.24
N THR A 390 -6.32 -5.42 32.35
CA THR A 390 -6.69 -5.39 30.92
C THR A 390 -7.86 -6.33 30.68
N THR A 391 -9.09 -5.79 30.72
CA THR A 391 -10.31 -6.53 30.38
C THR A 391 -10.55 -6.56 28.87
N ASP A 392 -11.43 -7.46 28.46
CA ASP A 392 -12.08 -7.42 27.15
C ASP A 392 -13.08 -6.24 27.06
N THR A 393 -13.63 -5.96 25.87
CA THR A 393 -14.47 -4.76 25.62
C THR A 393 -15.83 -4.76 26.33
N ASP A 394 -16.26 -5.91 26.83
CA ASP A 394 -17.43 -6.13 27.67
C ASP A 394 -17.12 -6.04 29.18
N LEU A 395 -15.91 -5.57 29.54
CA LEU A 395 -15.28 -5.70 30.87
C LEU A 395 -15.05 -7.16 31.30
N GLY A 396 -15.10 -8.10 30.35
CA GLY A 396 -14.86 -9.51 30.58
C GLY A 396 -13.42 -9.81 31.01
N PHE A 397 -13.29 -10.84 31.85
CA PHE A 397 -12.01 -11.36 32.31
C PHE A 397 -11.57 -12.53 31.40
N GLY A 398 -11.58 -12.34 30.08
CA GLY A 398 -11.16 -13.34 29.09
C GLY A 398 -9.65 -13.39 28.90
N GLY A 399 -8.97 -12.25 28.95
CA GLY A 399 -7.51 -12.13 28.90
C GLY A 399 -6.78 -12.86 30.04
N LEU A 400 -5.57 -13.36 29.76
CA LEU A 400 -4.79 -14.17 30.72
C LEU A 400 -4.50 -13.45 32.05
N VAL A 401 -4.12 -12.17 31.99
CA VAL A 401 -3.85 -11.34 33.17
C VAL A 401 -5.12 -11.10 33.99
N ALA A 402 -6.24 -10.82 33.31
CA ALA A 402 -7.54 -10.63 33.93
C ALA A 402 -8.02 -11.90 34.66
N LYS A 403 -7.80 -13.09 34.08
CA LYS A 403 -8.13 -14.37 34.72
C LYS A 403 -7.38 -14.61 36.02
N GLU A 404 -6.10 -14.24 36.11
CA GLU A 404 -5.37 -14.31 37.39
C GLU A 404 -5.86 -13.30 38.42
N ILE A 405 -6.14 -12.05 38.00
CA ILE A 405 -6.69 -11.00 38.88
C ILE A 405 -8.05 -11.43 39.45
N LEU A 406 -9.00 -11.88 38.60
CA LEU A 406 -10.31 -12.37 39.03
C LEU A 406 -10.20 -13.56 39.99
N LYS A 407 -9.35 -14.54 39.65
CA LYS A 407 -9.08 -15.71 40.52
C LYS A 407 -8.54 -15.33 41.91
N LYS A 408 -7.95 -14.14 42.06
CA LYS A 408 -7.43 -13.63 43.34
C LYS A 408 -8.41 -12.69 44.05
N ALA A 409 -9.20 -11.90 43.31
CA ALA A 409 -10.16 -10.92 43.85
C ALA A 409 -11.53 -11.53 44.22
N GLY A 410 -11.95 -12.59 43.51
CA GLY A 410 -13.24 -13.25 43.72
C GLY A 410 -14.40 -12.62 42.93
N SER A 411 -15.56 -13.29 42.97
CA SER A 411 -16.74 -13.02 42.13
C SER A 411 -17.35 -11.63 42.28
N ASN A 412 -17.10 -10.92 43.38
CA ASN A 412 -17.64 -9.57 43.59
C ASN A 412 -17.12 -8.59 42.52
N LEU A 413 -15.87 -8.73 42.09
CA LEU A 413 -15.28 -7.90 41.05
C LEU A 413 -15.92 -8.16 39.67
N GLU A 414 -16.28 -9.41 39.39
CA GLU A 414 -17.01 -9.80 38.17
C GLU A 414 -18.43 -9.23 38.17
N GLN A 415 -19.11 -9.22 39.33
CA GLN A 415 -20.41 -8.59 39.49
C GLN A 415 -20.34 -7.07 39.25
N GLU A 416 -19.43 -6.34 39.92
CA GLU A 416 -19.26 -4.89 39.72
C GLU A 416 -18.93 -4.51 38.27
N CYS A 417 -18.08 -5.30 37.59
CA CYS A 417 -17.79 -5.08 36.17
C CYS A 417 -18.99 -5.35 35.25
N SER A 418 -19.82 -6.35 35.55
CA SER A 418 -20.95 -6.74 34.69
C SER A 418 -22.17 -5.79 34.74
N GLU A 419 -22.26 -4.91 35.75
CA GLU A 419 -23.30 -3.85 35.79
C GLU A 419 -22.98 -2.68 34.84
N LEU A 420 -21.72 -2.50 34.45
CA LEU A 420 -21.20 -1.39 33.63
C LEU A 420 -21.32 -1.65 32.12
N LYS A 421 -22.55 -1.70 31.58
CA LYS A 421 -22.87 -2.06 30.17
C LYS A 421 -22.03 -1.34 29.08
N PRO A 422 -21.17 -2.06 28.33
CA PRO A 422 -20.40 -1.49 27.20
C PRO A 422 -21.06 -1.75 25.82
N VAL A 423 -20.41 -1.25 24.76
CA VAL A 423 -20.71 -1.56 23.35
C VAL A 423 -19.41 -2.00 22.67
N ALA A 424 -19.42 -3.18 22.06
CA ALA A 424 -18.21 -3.93 21.69
C ALA A 424 -17.72 -3.71 20.24
N VAL A 425 -16.39 -3.74 20.04
CA VAL A 425 -15.71 -4.11 18.78
C VAL A 425 -14.32 -4.70 19.11
N GLY A 426 -14.01 -5.89 18.56
CA GLY A 426 -12.66 -6.29 18.12
C GLY A 426 -11.55 -6.52 19.17
N SER A 427 -10.97 -7.73 19.16
CA SER A 427 -9.65 -7.99 19.75
C SER A 427 -8.54 -7.43 18.85
N ILE A 428 -7.51 -6.79 19.42
CA ILE A 428 -6.38 -6.21 18.68
C ILE A 428 -5.06 -6.78 19.19
N THR A 429 -4.27 -7.39 18.30
CA THR A 429 -2.88 -7.78 18.55
C THR A 429 -1.92 -6.68 18.10
N TYR A 430 -1.04 -6.23 18.99
CA TYR A 430 0.01 -5.25 18.71
C TYR A 430 1.41 -5.88 18.77
N PRO A 431 2.40 -5.38 18.02
CA PRO A 431 3.80 -5.79 18.15
C PRO A 431 4.37 -5.47 19.55
N ASN A 432 5.23 -6.36 20.05
CA ASN A 432 5.74 -6.30 21.43
C ASN A 432 6.60 -5.06 21.70
N ASP A 433 7.39 -4.61 20.73
CA ASP A 433 8.21 -3.39 20.81
C ASP A 433 7.34 -2.13 20.91
N VAL A 434 6.22 -2.09 20.17
CA VAL A 434 5.27 -0.97 20.15
C VAL A 434 4.59 -0.87 21.51
N VAL A 435 4.16 -2.00 22.07
CA VAL A 435 3.57 -2.06 23.42
C VAL A 435 4.56 -1.59 24.48
N ALA A 436 5.81 -2.06 24.44
CA ALA A 436 6.86 -1.64 25.34
C ALA A 436 7.17 -0.13 25.23
N ARG A 437 7.39 0.35 24.01
CA ARG A 437 7.70 1.75 23.72
C ARG A 437 6.59 2.69 24.17
N VAL A 438 5.35 2.48 23.73
CA VAL A 438 4.22 3.37 24.02
C VAL A 438 3.90 3.41 25.52
N LEU A 439 3.88 2.28 26.22
CA LEU A 439 3.55 2.27 27.65
C LEU A 439 4.63 2.96 28.51
N MET A 440 5.89 2.84 28.14
CA MET A 440 6.97 3.54 28.85
C MET A 440 7.07 5.02 28.47
N GLU A 441 6.91 5.37 27.19
CA GLU A 441 6.88 6.76 26.71
C GLU A 441 5.71 7.53 27.34
N GLU A 442 4.50 6.98 27.37
CA GLU A 442 3.36 7.67 28.01
C GLU A 442 3.46 7.72 29.53
N THR A 443 4.16 6.77 30.16
CA THR A 443 4.48 6.87 31.59
C THR A 443 5.45 8.03 31.86
N ALA A 444 6.52 8.17 31.07
CA ALA A 444 7.46 9.28 31.17
C ALA A 444 6.77 10.63 30.87
N SER A 445 5.95 10.68 29.81
CA SER A 445 5.11 11.81 29.41
C SER A 445 4.14 12.23 30.53
N PHE A 446 3.42 11.29 31.15
CA PHE A 446 2.53 11.57 32.28
C PHE A 446 3.29 12.21 33.43
N PHE A 447 4.43 11.64 33.84
CA PHE A 447 5.20 12.16 34.96
C PHE A 447 5.84 13.53 34.65
N GLN A 448 6.36 13.73 33.44
CA GLN A 448 6.89 15.01 32.99
C GLN A 448 5.82 16.11 33.01
N LYS A 449 4.59 15.80 32.55
CA LYS A 449 3.44 16.73 32.56
C LYS A 449 2.92 17.03 33.99
N ASN A 450 3.12 16.11 34.93
CA ASN A 450 2.56 16.16 36.29
C ASN A 450 3.60 16.29 37.43
N GLN A 451 4.84 16.70 37.13
CA GLN A 451 5.87 16.96 38.15
C GLN A 451 5.34 17.90 39.24
N GLY A 452 5.48 17.48 40.51
CA GLY A 452 5.00 18.22 41.68
C GLY A 452 3.47 18.29 41.85
N LYS A 453 2.68 17.57 41.03
CA LYS A 453 1.21 17.56 41.08
C LYS A 453 0.59 16.18 41.30
N THR A 454 1.32 15.11 41.01
CA THR A 454 0.89 13.73 41.28
C THR A 454 1.45 13.22 42.61
N SER A 455 0.69 12.39 43.32
CA SER A 455 1.15 11.62 44.47
C SER A 455 1.82 10.29 44.08
N LEU A 456 1.67 9.86 42.83
CA LEU A 456 2.19 8.58 42.32
C LEU A 456 3.73 8.59 42.30
N GLN A 457 4.35 7.60 42.94
CA GLN A 457 5.81 7.55 43.15
C GLN A 457 6.53 6.44 42.38
N LEU A 458 5.79 5.37 42.04
CA LEU A 458 6.28 4.15 41.42
C LEU A 458 5.30 3.73 40.31
N VAL A 459 5.82 3.31 39.15
CA VAL A 459 5.09 2.51 38.17
C VAL A 459 5.84 1.20 37.97
N HIS A 460 5.13 0.09 38.16
CA HIS A 460 5.70 -1.25 38.15
C HIS A 460 5.09 -2.09 37.02
N PHE A 461 5.87 -2.32 35.96
CA PHE A 461 5.49 -3.18 34.86
C PHE A 461 5.80 -4.65 35.21
N VAL A 462 4.75 -5.40 35.57
CA VAL A 462 4.84 -6.84 35.78
C VAL A 462 4.42 -7.56 34.50
N ILE A 463 5.36 -8.27 33.87
CA ILE A 463 5.21 -8.78 32.50
C ILE A 463 5.33 -10.30 32.53
N PHE A 464 4.25 -11.00 32.18
CA PHE A 464 4.21 -12.47 32.19
C PHE A 464 5.09 -13.08 31.08
N ASP A 465 4.95 -12.60 29.85
CA ASP A 465 5.73 -13.12 28.71
C ASP A 465 7.19 -12.65 28.72
N ARG A 466 8.10 -13.59 28.44
CA ARG A 466 9.54 -13.36 28.54
C ARG A 466 10.13 -12.63 27.32
N LYS A 467 9.48 -12.65 26.16
CA LYS A 467 9.86 -11.83 24.99
C LYS A 467 9.45 -10.37 25.22
N ILE A 468 8.20 -10.13 25.62
CA ILE A 468 7.70 -8.78 25.97
C ILE A 468 8.55 -8.15 27.07
N TYR A 469 8.94 -8.93 28.10
CA TYR A 469 9.83 -8.46 29.16
C TYR A 469 11.18 -7.95 28.63
N ASN A 470 11.78 -8.61 27.64
CA ASN A 470 13.05 -8.17 27.06
C ASN A 470 12.91 -6.83 26.32
N GLU A 471 11.81 -6.61 25.60
CA GLU A 471 11.55 -5.34 24.91
C GLU A 471 11.42 -4.17 25.90
N PHE A 472 10.66 -4.35 26.99
CA PHE A 472 10.57 -3.35 28.05
C PHE A 472 11.94 -3.04 28.69
N GLN A 473 12.78 -4.06 28.91
CA GLN A 473 14.15 -3.85 29.42
C GLN A 473 15.03 -3.08 28.43
N LEU A 474 14.91 -3.35 27.13
CA LEU A 474 15.65 -2.64 26.08
C LEU A 474 15.24 -1.17 26.00
N VAL A 475 13.93 -0.90 25.94
CA VAL A 475 13.36 0.46 25.92
C VAL A 475 13.76 1.25 27.18
N TYR A 476 13.68 0.64 28.37
CA TYR A 476 14.08 1.27 29.63
C TYR A 476 15.58 1.65 29.65
N LYS A 477 16.45 0.74 29.19
CA LYS A 477 17.90 0.96 29.12
C LYS A 477 18.24 2.12 28.17
N ASN A 478 17.55 2.22 27.05
CA ASN A 478 17.75 3.29 26.07
C ASN A 478 17.34 4.66 26.63
N MET A 479 16.20 4.76 27.33
CA MET A 479 15.79 6.01 27.99
C MET A 479 16.66 6.40 29.21
N SER A 480 17.34 5.44 29.83
CA SER A 480 18.16 5.67 31.04
C SER A 480 19.59 6.15 30.75
N SER A 481 19.93 6.45 29.49
CA SER A 481 21.29 6.77 29.04
C SER A 481 21.51 8.29 28.84
N PRO A 482 22.51 8.93 29.49
CA PRO A 482 22.63 10.40 29.51
C PRO A 482 23.53 11.00 28.42
N SER A 483 22.96 11.86 27.55
CA SER A 483 23.64 12.83 26.66
C SER A 483 22.60 13.70 25.94
N THR A 484 22.78 14.98 25.57
CA THR A 484 23.71 16.05 26.01
C THR A 484 23.03 17.40 25.68
N THR A 485 23.09 18.39 26.57
CA THR A 485 22.38 19.67 26.42
C THR A 485 23.08 20.65 25.46
N ILE A 486 22.32 21.31 24.58
CA ILE A 486 22.77 22.50 23.82
C ILE A 486 21.84 23.67 24.14
N VAL A 487 22.41 24.86 24.35
CA VAL A 487 21.70 26.07 24.79
C VAL A 487 21.72 27.15 23.69
N PRO A 488 20.57 27.67 23.23
CA PRO A 488 20.53 28.82 22.33
C PRO A 488 20.91 30.11 23.05
N SER A 489 21.80 30.91 22.45
CA SER A 489 22.20 32.23 22.99
C SER A 489 21.41 33.39 22.39
N SER A 490 21.35 34.49 23.13
CA SER A 490 20.51 35.67 22.92
C SER A 490 20.76 36.49 21.65
N VAL A 491 19.68 37.10 21.12
CA VAL A 491 19.73 38.38 20.38
C VAL A 491 18.66 39.32 20.95
N THR A 492 19.02 40.58 21.20
CA THR A 492 18.15 41.60 21.82
C THR A 492 17.48 42.53 20.80
N PRO A 493 16.23 42.98 21.02
CA PRO A 493 15.53 43.94 20.15
C PRO A 493 15.83 45.42 20.50
N PRO A 494 15.66 46.38 19.57
CA PRO A 494 15.86 47.81 19.85
C PRO A 494 14.68 48.51 20.54
N SER A 495 15.02 49.25 21.60
CA SER A 495 14.41 50.46 22.17
C SER A 495 12.97 50.90 21.80
N HIS A 496 12.16 51.03 22.87
CA HIS A 496 10.94 51.84 23.04
C HIS A 496 10.88 53.21 22.33
N HIS A 497 9.63 53.69 22.12
CA HIS A 497 9.21 55.02 22.60
C HIS A 497 7.80 54.97 23.21
N ASN A 498 7.49 55.88 24.16
CA ASN A 498 6.31 55.81 25.04
C ASN A 498 5.24 56.90 24.76
N GLY A 499 4.00 56.66 25.19
CA GLY A 499 2.92 57.67 25.29
C GLY A 499 1.50 57.08 25.18
N THR A 500 0.95 56.40 26.19
CA THR A 500 0.03 56.94 27.23
C THR A 500 -1.11 57.85 26.68
N SER A 501 -2.40 57.61 26.97
CA SER A 501 -2.94 57.23 28.28
C SER A 501 -4.29 56.44 28.30
N SER A 502 -4.30 55.37 29.11
CA SER A 502 -5.33 54.95 30.09
C SER A 502 -6.83 55.28 29.91
N PHE A 503 -7.68 54.24 29.90
CA PHE A 503 -8.75 53.93 30.89
C PHE A 503 -9.37 52.54 30.60
N GLY A 504 -10.05 51.86 31.56
CA GLY A 504 -11.16 50.94 31.17
C GLY A 504 -11.40 49.59 31.85
N SER A 505 -10.40 48.89 32.42
CA SER A 505 -10.53 47.63 33.21
C SER A 505 -10.91 46.29 32.51
N HIS A 506 -10.67 45.17 33.23
CA HIS A 506 -11.17 43.79 33.04
C HIS A 506 -10.90 43.03 31.72
N GLN A 507 -9.74 42.36 31.62
CA GLN A 507 -9.59 41.14 30.80
C GLN A 507 -9.54 39.88 31.67
N LYS A 508 -10.35 38.87 31.33
CA LYS A 508 -10.20 37.50 31.87
C LYS A 508 -9.00 36.81 31.21
N LYS A 509 -8.05 36.34 32.01
CA LYS A 509 -6.92 35.52 31.54
C LYS A 509 -7.41 34.09 31.26
N VAL A 510 -7.70 33.78 30.00
CA VAL A 510 -8.04 32.41 29.57
C VAL A 510 -6.75 31.60 29.39
N GLN A 511 -6.66 30.44 30.01
CA GLN A 511 -5.59 29.47 29.77
C GLN A 511 -5.86 28.74 28.45
N ALA A 512 -4.87 28.69 27.56
CA ALA A 512 -4.94 27.85 26.38
C ALA A 512 -4.76 26.36 26.77
N SER A 513 -5.64 25.50 26.28
CA SER A 513 -5.54 24.04 26.44
C SER A 513 -4.58 23.45 25.40
N SER A 514 -3.62 22.65 25.84
CA SER A 514 -2.68 21.94 24.95
C SER A 514 -3.38 20.79 24.21
N GLN A 515 -3.82 21.04 22.98
CA GLN A 515 -4.20 20.00 22.01
C GLN A 515 -2.96 19.49 21.27
N SER A 516 -3.06 18.29 20.70
CA SER A 516 -2.12 17.82 19.67
C SER A 516 -2.46 18.53 18.36
N THR A 517 -1.46 19.21 17.78
CA THR A 517 -1.60 20.04 16.59
C THR A 517 -0.45 19.78 15.64
N ALA A 518 -0.73 19.39 14.41
CA ALA A 518 0.25 19.39 13.32
C ALA A 518 -0.10 20.53 12.34
N SER A 519 0.87 21.37 11.99
CA SER A 519 0.68 22.46 11.02
C SER A 519 1.64 22.27 9.86
N PHE A 520 1.11 22.32 8.65
CA PHE A 520 1.85 22.17 7.40
C PHE A 520 1.78 23.51 6.63
N PRO A 521 2.91 24.20 6.41
CA PRO A 521 2.95 25.39 5.57
C PRO A 521 2.81 25.01 4.09
N LEU A 522 2.10 25.83 3.32
CA LEU A 522 1.76 25.59 1.91
C LEU A 522 1.97 26.87 1.07
N PRO A 523 1.96 26.79 -0.28
CA PRO A 523 2.07 27.95 -1.15
C PRO A 523 1.07 29.09 -0.89
N HIS A 524 1.39 30.27 -1.42
CA HIS A 524 0.54 31.47 -1.37
C HIS A 524 0.18 31.96 0.05
N GLY A 525 0.91 31.50 1.07
CA GLY A 525 0.66 31.83 2.48
C GLY A 525 -0.52 31.04 3.07
N LEU A 526 -0.86 29.88 2.49
CA LEU A 526 -1.81 28.94 3.06
C LEU A 526 -1.12 28.07 4.12
N SER A 527 -1.86 27.68 5.16
CA SER A 527 -1.46 26.66 6.13
C SER A 527 -2.57 25.62 6.27
N LEU A 528 -2.19 24.36 6.46
CA LEU A 528 -3.07 23.26 6.81
C LEU A 528 -2.83 22.88 8.27
N GLU A 529 -3.82 23.10 9.12
CA GLU A 529 -3.79 22.81 10.56
C GLU A 529 -4.62 21.55 10.84
N LEU A 530 -3.97 20.46 11.26
CA LEU A 530 -4.61 19.24 11.73
C LEU A 530 -4.74 19.28 13.26
N LEU A 531 -5.98 19.20 13.74
CA LEU A 531 -6.35 19.36 15.15
C LEU A 531 -7.18 18.17 15.63
N GLN A 532 -6.87 17.65 16.82
CA GLN A 532 -7.73 16.66 17.47
C GLN A 532 -8.80 17.34 18.34
N GLY A 533 -10.09 17.16 18.03
CA GLY A 533 -11.17 17.75 18.84
C GLY A 533 -12.56 17.76 18.21
N ASP A 534 -13.49 18.47 18.85
CA ASP A 534 -14.86 18.71 18.36
C ASP A 534 -14.92 20.00 17.54
N ILE A 535 -15.20 19.84 16.24
CA ILE A 535 -15.35 20.90 15.23
C ILE A 535 -16.36 21.99 15.62
N SER A 536 -17.33 21.72 16.49
CA SER A 536 -18.26 22.76 16.97
C SER A 536 -17.57 23.84 17.81
N ASN A 537 -16.35 23.62 18.29
CA ASN A 537 -15.58 24.55 19.13
C ASN A 537 -14.60 25.46 18.37
N ASP A 538 -14.44 25.23 17.07
CA ASP A 538 -13.55 26.00 16.21
C ASP A 538 -14.04 27.44 15.94
N ASP A 539 -13.12 28.32 15.54
CA ASP A 539 -13.33 29.73 15.22
C ASP A 539 -13.02 30.14 13.77
N SER A 540 -12.83 29.18 12.85
CA SER A 540 -12.70 29.49 11.42
C SER A 540 -13.90 30.27 10.88
N ASP A 541 -13.68 31.13 9.89
CA ASP A 541 -14.73 31.92 9.23
C ASP A 541 -15.86 31.04 8.69
N ALA A 542 -15.54 29.87 8.12
CA ALA A 542 -16.51 28.84 7.75
C ALA A 542 -16.24 27.50 8.46
N ILE A 543 -17.31 26.79 8.82
CA ILE A 543 -17.27 25.39 9.27
C ILE A 543 -18.10 24.52 8.31
N VAL A 544 -17.53 23.42 7.82
CA VAL A 544 -18.20 22.49 6.91
C VAL A 544 -19.01 21.45 7.71
N ASN A 545 -20.25 21.22 7.28
CA ASN A 545 -21.18 20.26 7.89
C ASN A 545 -21.65 19.21 6.88
N THR A 546 -21.56 17.94 7.25
CA THR A 546 -22.11 16.81 6.48
C THR A 546 -23.55 16.51 6.91
N THR A 547 -24.49 16.61 5.98
CA THR A 547 -25.94 16.48 6.21
C THR A 547 -26.62 15.69 5.08
N GLN A 548 -27.95 15.60 5.06
CA GLN A 548 -28.73 15.06 3.93
C GLN A 548 -29.11 16.18 2.93
N GLU A 549 -29.51 15.84 1.69
CA GLU A 549 -29.82 16.82 0.62
C GLU A 549 -30.89 17.86 1.02
N ASP A 550 -31.81 17.45 1.91
CA ASP A 550 -32.94 18.23 2.44
C ASP A 550 -32.56 19.22 3.56
N LEU A 551 -31.27 19.27 3.94
CA LEU A 551 -30.72 20.10 5.02
C LEU A 551 -31.36 19.85 6.41
N LYS A 552 -31.92 18.67 6.67
CA LYS A 552 -32.35 18.30 8.03
C LYS A 552 -31.15 17.84 8.87
N LEU A 553 -30.86 18.62 9.89
CA LEU A 553 -29.72 18.43 10.77
C LEU A 553 -30.04 17.32 11.77
N VAL A 554 -29.48 16.14 11.52
CA VAL A 554 -29.68 14.96 12.38
C VAL A 554 -29.01 15.14 13.74
N GLY A 555 -29.64 14.70 14.83
CA GLY A 555 -29.14 14.82 16.21
C GLY A 555 -27.91 13.96 16.56
N ARG A 556 -27.09 13.56 15.59
CA ARG A 556 -25.91 12.70 15.76
C ARG A 556 -24.75 13.13 14.86
N GLY A 557 -23.52 12.77 15.22
CA GLY A 557 -22.30 13.13 14.46
C GLY A 557 -22.08 14.65 14.35
N VAL A 558 -21.38 15.08 13.30
CA VAL A 558 -21.02 16.49 13.07
C VAL A 558 -22.27 17.39 13.00
N SER A 559 -23.29 16.98 12.23
CA SER A 559 -24.54 17.75 12.11
C SER A 559 -25.25 17.89 13.45
N GLY A 560 -25.21 16.86 14.31
CA GLY A 560 -25.74 16.88 15.66
C GLY A 560 -24.97 17.80 16.61
N ALA A 561 -23.64 17.80 16.55
CA ALA A 561 -22.80 18.71 17.34
C ALA A 561 -23.04 20.18 16.94
N LEU A 562 -23.12 20.47 15.65
CA LEU A 562 -23.38 21.80 15.13
C LEU A 562 -24.83 22.26 15.40
N LEU A 563 -25.84 21.38 15.30
CA LEU A 563 -27.21 21.69 15.71
C LEU A 563 -27.31 21.94 17.22
N LYS A 564 -26.69 21.10 18.05
CA LYS A 564 -26.70 21.25 19.52
C LYS A 564 -26.14 22.60 19.96
N LYS A 565 -25.14 23.12 19.24
CA LYS A 565 -24.45 24.36 19.59
C LYS A 565 -24.97 25.60 18.85
N GLY A 566 -25.50 25.45 17.63
CA GLY A 566 -26.19 26.50 16.90
C GLY A 566 -27.64 26.73 17.37
N GLY A 567 -28.25 25.71 17.98
CA GLY A 567 -29.65 25.70 18.37
C GLY A 567 -30.59 25.61 17.15
N GLN A 568 -31.90 25.66 17.42
CA GLN A 568 -32.93 25.56 16.37
C GLN A 568 -32.86 26.67 15.31
N ALA A 569 -32.23 27.81 15.65
CA ALA A 569 -31.96 28.88 14.69
C ALA A 569 -31.10 28.43 13.49
N LEU A 570 -30.22 27.43 13.67
CA LEU A 570 -29.45 26.84 12.57
C LEU A 570 -30.35 26.02 11.65
N GLN A 571 -31.26 25.21 12.20
CA GLN A 571 -32.25 24.48 11.40
C GLN A 571 -33.21 25.42 10.67
N TYR A 572 -33.64 26.53 11.30
CA TYR A 572 -34.46 27.53 10.62
C TYR A 572 -33.70 28.23 9.48
N ALA A 573 -32.38 28.42 9.60
CA ALA A 573 -31.55 28.93 8.51
C ALA A 573 -31.42 27.92 7.35
N CYS A 574 -31.31 26.62 7.65
CA CYS A 574 -31.38 25.53 6.68
C CYS A 574 -32.75 25.47 5.98
N ASP A 575 -33.84 25.47 6.74
CA ASP A 575 -35.22 25.41 6.20
C ASP A 575 -35.53 26.63 5.33
N SER A 576 -35.04 27.83 5.70
CA SER A 576 -35.13 29.04 4.88
C SER A 576 -34.27 28.99 3.61
N ALA A 577 -33.26 28.12 3.53
CA ALA A 577 -32.50 27.84 2.33
C ALA A 577 -33.25 26.86 1.40
N VAL A 578 -33.83 25.79 1.96
CA VAL A 578 -34.69 24.83 1.22
C VAL A 578 -35.90 25.54 0.61
N ALA A 579 -36.58 26.40 1.37
CA ALA A 579 -37.69 27.22 0.90
C ALA A 579 -37.32 28.21 -0.24
N LYS A 580 -36.01 28.42 -0.48
CA LYS A 580 -35.46 29.23 -1.59
C LYS A 580 -34.83 28.34 -2.69
N GLY A 581 -35.23 27.07 -2.76
CA GLY A 581 -34.79 26.11 -3.77
C GLY A 581 -33.34 25.59 -3.60
N LYS A 582 -32.68 25.88 -2.46
CA LYS A 582 -31.31 25.40 -2.22
C LYS A 582 -31.34 23.99 -1.62
N THR A 583 -30.57 23.09 -2.21
CA THR A 583 -30.40 21.69 -1.78
C THR A 583 -28.92 21.35 -1.79
N ALA A 584 -28.46 20.54 -0.82
CA ALA A 584 -27.05 20.16 -0.69
C ALA A 584 -26.67 18.98 -1.59
N LYS A 585 -27.16 18.98 -2.84
CA LYS A 585 -26.88 17.91 -3.82
C LYS A 585 -25.39 17.77 -4.07
N GLU A 586 -24.97 16.61 -4.56
CA GLU A 586 -23.56 16.30 -4.82
C GLU A 586 -22.84 17.44 -5.59
N GLY A 587 -21.68 17.88 -5.08
CA GLY A 587 -20.92 19.00 -5.63
C GLY A 587 -21.50 20.41 -5.33
N LYS A 588 -22.62 20.55 -4.59
CA LYS A 588 -23.21 21.84 -4.22
C LYS A 588 -23.10 22.11 -2.72
N VAL A 589 -22.57 23.28 -2.38
CA VAL A 589 -22.42 23.77 -1.01
C VAL A 589 -23.53 24.77 -0.69
N VAL A 590 -24.26 24.55 0.41
CA VAL A 590 -25.30 25.49 0.88
C VAL A 590 -24.79 26.25 2.12
N PRO A 591 -24.39 27.52 2.00
CA PRO A 591 -24.02 28.33 3.16
C PRO A 591 -25.25 28.83 3.92
N THR A 592 -25.24 28.66 5.24
CA THR A 592 -26.14 29.31 6.20
C THR A 592 -25.33 30.20 7.14
N LYS A 593 -25.98 31.20 7.77
CA LYS A 593 -25.32 31.95 8.85
C LYS A 593 -25.12 31.06 10.08
N ALA A 594 -23.98 31.20 10.74
CA ALA A 594 -23.80 30.67 12.08
C ALA A 594 -24.81 31.29 13.06
N THR A 595 -25.17 30.53 14.09
CA THR A 595 -26.16 30.90 15.11
C THR A 595 -25.78 30.29 16.46
N GLY A 596 -26.52 30.62 17.53
CA GLY A 596 -26.30 30.06 18.86
C GLY A 596 -24.93 30.42 19.43
N SER A 597 -24.16 29.40 19.82
CA SER A 597 -22.80 29.53 20.36
C SER A 597 -21.71 29.06 19.40
N LEU A 598 -22.00 28.90 18.10
CA LEU A 598 -20.98 28.67 17.07
C LEU A 598 -20.17 29.97 16.87
N LYS A 599 -18.84 29.85 16.79
CA LYS A 599 -17.95 31.02 16.65
C LYS A 599 -17.72 31.46 15.19
N CYS A 600 -17.96 30.57 14.23
CA CYS A 600 -17.77 30.86 12.80
C CYS A 600 -18.74 31.93 12.28
N LYS A 601 -18.52 32.43 11.07
CA LYS A 601 -19.43 33.38 10.40
C LYS A 601 -20.56 32.62 9.68
N GLU A 602 -20.22 31.52 9.01
CA GLU A 602 -21.16 30.68 8.27
C GLU A 602 -20.90 29.18 8.48
N VAL A 603 -21.95 28.37 8.27
CA VAL A 603 -21.87 26.91 8.19
C VAL A 603 -22.13 26.48 6.75
N PHE A 604 -21.21 25.71 6.18
CA PHE A 604 -21.25 25.23 4.79
C PHE A 604 -21.80 23.80 4.77
N HIS A 605 -23.07 23.65 4.40
CA HIS A 605 -23.74 22.35 4.40
C HIS A 605 -23.53 21.62 3.06
N ILE A 606 -23.09 20.36 3.15
CA ILE A 606 -22.89 19.43 2.02
C ILE A 606 -23.56 18.08 2.33
N ALA A 607 -24.07 17.39 1.30
CA ALA A 607 -24.44 15.97 1.44
C ALA A 607 -23.31 15.06 0.96
N PHE A 608 -23.19 13.90 1.60
CA PHE A 608 -22.18 12.88 1.27
C PHE A 608 -22.85 11.67 0.62
N HIS A 609 -22.37 11.29 -0.56
CA HIS A 609 -22.90 10.19 -1.37
C HIS A 609 -21.82 9.14 -1.72
N GLY A 610 -20.76 9.07 -0.91
CA GLY A 610 -19.60 8.21 -1.13
C GLY A 610 -18.36 8.95 -1.66
N GLY A 611 -17.23 8.26 -1.73
CA GLY A 611 -15.92 8.86 -2.00
C GLY A 611 -15.74 9.50 -3.38
N ARG A 612 -16.41 8.99 -4.42
CA ARG A 612 -16.15 9.32 -5.84
C ARG A 612 -16.21 10.81 -6.19
N ASN A 613 -16.96 11.62 -5.44
CA ASN A 613 -17.04 13.08 -5.63
C ASN A 613 -16.67 13.89 -4.37
N LEU A 614 -16.05 13.26 -3.36
CA LEU A 614 -15.61 13.95 -2.14
C LEU A 614 -14.60 15.07 -2.47
N SER A 615 -13.60 14.79 -3.32
CA SER A 615 -12.60 15.78 -3.75
C SER A 615 -13.24 17.03 -4.41
N LYS A 616 -14.24 16.82 -5.29
CA LYS A 616 -14.98 17.93 -5.93
C LYS A 616 -15.77 18.76 -4.91
N THR A 617 -16.38 18.10 -3.93
CA THR A 617 -17.21 18.74 -2.90
C THR A 617 -16.37 19.54 -1.90
N VAL A 618 -15.17 19.05 -1.56
CA VAL A 618 -14.18 19.76 -0.72
C VAL A 618 -13.63 20.98 -1.46
N LEU A 619 -13.27 20.84 -2.74
CA LEU A 619 -12.80 21.95 -3.58
C LEU A 619 -13.87 23.06 -3.67
N ALA A 620 -15.13 22.72 -3.91
CA ALA A 620 -16.23 23.68 -3.95
C ALA A 620 -16.44 24.43 -2.62
N CYS A 621 -16.08 23.83 -1.46
CA CYS A 621 -16.09 24.53 -0.17
C CYS A 621 -14.95 25.55 -0.06
N LEU A 622 -13.75 25.19 -0.52
CA LEU A 622 -12.57 26.07 -0.54
C LEU A 622 -12.78 27.27 -1.49
N GLU A 623 -13.27 27.01 -2.70
CA GLU A 623 -13.63 28.04 -3.69
C GLU A 623 -14.73 28.99 -3.17
N LEU A 624 -15.74 28.47 -2.45
CA LEU A 624 -16.78 29.30 -1.85
C LEU A 624 -16.25 30.18 -0.71
N ALA A 625 -15.30 29.69 0.09
CA ALA A 625 -14.64 30.48 1.14
C ALA A 625 -13.77 31.60 0.54
N GLU A 626 -12.98 31.29 -0.48
CA GLU A 626 -12.16 32.27 -1.23
C GLU A 626 -13.04 33.35 -1.88
N LYS A 627 -14.15 32.94 -2.53
CA LYS A 627 -15.14 33.85 -3.12
C LYS A 627 -15.86 34.71 -2.08
N LYS A 628 -16.03 34.22 -0.85
CA LYS A 628 -16.52 34.98 0.31
C LYS A 628 -15.45 35.81 1.02
N ARG A 629 -14.19 35.74 0.56
CA ARG A 629 -13.03 36.43 1.12
C ARG A 629 -12.75 36.05 2.59
N PHE A 630 -13.09 34.81 2.96
CA PHE A 630 -12.85 34.27 4.28
C PHE A 630 -11.37 33.88 4.46
N SER A 631 -10.83 34.08 5.67
CA SER A 631 -9.43 33.76 5.98
C SER A 631 -9.19 32.29 6.33
N SER A 632 -10.23 31.61 6.79
CA SER A 632 -10.14 30.32 7.48
C SER A 632 -11.35 29.43 7.21
N ILE A 633 -11.13 28.12 7.06
CA ILE A 633 -12.21 27.14 6.89
C ILE A 633 -11.87 25.80 7.55
N SER A 634 -12.82 25.28 8.34
CA SER A 634 -12.71 24.00 9.06
C SER A 634 -13.51 22.88 8.39
N PHE A 635 -12.86 21.74 8.20
CA PHE A 635 -13.44 20.49 7.73
C PHE A 635 -13.41 19.41 8.82
N PRO A 636 -14.44 18.56 8.93
CA PRO A 636 -14.36 17.32 9.71
C PRO A 636 -13.71 16.21 8.88
N ALA A 637 -13.45 15.06 9.51
CA ALA A 637 -13.26 13.81 8.77
C ALA A 637 -14.59 13.40 8.09
N ILE A 638 -14.75 13.77 6.81
CA ILE A 638 -16.00 13.57 6.06
C ILE A 638 -16.16 12.08 5.70
N GLY A 639 -17.33 11.52 6.00
CA GLY A 639 -17.70 10.14 5.65
C GLY A 639 -17.25 9.07 6.66
N THR A 640 -16.19 9.30 7.43
CA THR A 640 -15.54 8.35 8.36
C THR A 640 -16.33 8.09 9.66
N GLY A 641 -17.66 8.06 9.56
CA GLY A 641 -18.58 7.93 10.69
C GLY A 641 -19.80 7.11 10.29
N THR A 642 -21.00 7.71 10.29
CA THR A 642 -22.26 6.99 9.94
C THR A 642 -22.39 6.57 8.48
N PHE A 643 -21.33 6.69 7.66
CA PHE A 643 -21.25 6.23 6.28
C PHE A 643 -20.09 5.25 6.05
N ASP A 644 -19.35 4.89 7.10
CA ASP A 644 -18.27 3.90 7.12
C ASP A 644 -17.23 4.05 6.00
N PHE A 645 -16.95 5.30 5.60
CA PHE A 645 -16.02 5.58 4.49
C PHE A 645 -14.56 5.53 4.98
N PRO A 646 -13.64 4.83 4.29
CA PRO A 646 -12.27 4.63 4.77
C PRO A 646 -11.51 5.94 5.09
N PRO A 647 -10.86 6.05 6.25
CA PRO A 647 -10.17 7.28 6.67
C PRO A 647 -9.04 7.70 5.73
N ALA A 648 -8.28 6.73 5.20
CA ALA A 648 -7.22 6.97 4.23
C ALA A 648 -7.75 7.55 2.91
N ASP A 649 -8.87 7.04 2.39
CA ASP A 649 -9.51 7.56 1.17
C ASP A 649 -10.14 8.94 1.39
N ALA A 650 -10.69 9.19 2.58
CA ALA A 650 -11.16 10.52 2.96
C ALA A 650 -9.99 11.52 2.97
N ALA A 651 -8.89 11.18 3.63
CA ALA A 651 -7.68 12.00 3.69
C ALA A 651 -7.08 12.25 2.30
N LYS A 652 -7.02 11.22 1.43
CA LYS A 652 -6.57 11.31 0.03
C LYS A 652 -7.47 12.21 -0.82
N ALA A 653 -8.78 12.01 -0.80
CA ALA A 653 -9.71 12.84 -1.58
C ALA A 653 -9.69 14.32 -1.15
N ILE A 654 -9.44 14.59 0.13
CA ILE A 654 -9.26 15.93 0.69
C ILE A 654 -7.89 16.51 0.29
N ALA A 655 -6.82 15.70 0.28
CA ALA A 655 -5.50 16.09 -0.23
C ALA A 655 -5.56 16.51 -1.72
N ASP A 656 -6.21 15.69 -2.56
CA ASP A 656 -6.39 15.97 -3.99
C ASP A 656 -7.18 17.28 -4.23
N ALA A 657 -8.14 17.59 -3.36
CA ALA A 657 -8.92 18.84 -3.43
C ALA A 657 -8.07 20.05 -3.04
N LEU A 658 -7.27 19.92 -1.98
CA LEU A 658 -6.37 20.96 -1.52
C LEU A 658 -5.26 21.25 -2.54
N GLN A 659 -4.69 20.24 -3.20
CA GLN A 659 -3.72 20.46 -4.29
C GLN A 659 -4.33 21.26 -5.44
N LYS A 660 -5.55 20.91 -5.89
CA LYS A 660 -6.28 21.66 -6.94
C LYS A 660 -6.56 23.10 -6.51
N PHE A 661 -6.90 23.31 -5.24
CA PHE A 661 -7.12 24.65 -4.70
C PHE A 661 -5.81 25.47 -4.62
N ILE A 662 -4.68 24.87 -4.22
CA ILE A 662 -3.35 25.50 -4.23
C ILE A 662 -3.00 25.99 -5.65
N SER A 663 -3.21 25.15 -6.67
CA SER A 663 -2.98 25.51 -8.08
C SER A 663 -3.82 26.70 -8.57
N SER A 664 -4.93 27.05 -7.88
CA SER A 664 -5.72 28.25 -8.19
C SER A 664 -5.12 29.57 -7.66
N GLN A 665 -4.01 29.50 -6.89
CA GLN A 665 -3.32 30.63 -6.25
C GLN A 665 -4.22 31.46 -5.30
N PRO A 666 -4.73 30.85 -4.21
CA PRO A 666 -5.75 31.47 -3.35
C PRO A 666 -5.22 32.71 -2.59
N LYS A 667 -6.02 33.78 -2.59
CA LYS A 667 -5.60 35.10 -2.11
C LYS A 667 -6.14 35.41 -0.71
N HIS A 668 -7.32 34.92 -0.35
CA HIS A 668 -8.00 35.25 0.91
C HIS A 668 -7.93 34.13 1.93
N VAL A 669 -8.14 32.87 1.53
CA VAL A 669 -7.98 31.72 2.43
C VAL A 669 -6.49 31.57 2.78
N LYS A 670 -6.19 31.54 4.08
CA LYS A 670 -4.84 31.39 4.65
C LYS A 670 -4.74 30.24 5.66
N VAL A 671 -5.85 29.76 6.21
CA VAL A 671 -5.86 28.56 7.06
C VAL A 671 -6.96 27.59 6.60
N MET A 672 -6.58 26.36 6.29
CA MET A 672 -7.49 25.22 6.23
C MET A 672 -7.29 24.38 7.49
N ARG A 673 -8.36 24.12 8.23
CA ARG A 673 -8.34 23.23 9.40
C ARG A 673 -8.97 21.89 9.07
N MET A 674 -8.33 20.83 9.53
CA MET A 674 -8.91 19.49 9.59
C MET A 674 -9.10 19.12 11.07
N ILE A 675 -10.35 18.88 11.48
CA ILE A 675 -10.69 18.63 12.87
C ILE A 675 -11.20 17.20 13.02
N VAL A 676 -10.34 16.37 13.63
CA VAL A 676 -10.54 14.93 13.77
C VAL A 676 -10.94 14.62 15.22
N PHE A 677 -12.16 14.12 15.41
CA PHE A 677 -12.69 13.88 16.76
C PHE A 677 -12.11 12.62 17.42
N GLN A 678 -11.88 11.56 16.65
CA GLN A 678 -11.43 10.27 17.16
C GLN A 678 -9.91 10.11 17.02
N ALA A 679 -9.24 9.67 18.09
CA ALA A 679 -7.78 9.64 18.17
C ALA A 679 -7.10 8.75 17.13
N HIS A 680 -7.71 7.62 16.76
CA HIS A 680 -7.11 6.66 15.82
C HIS A 680 -7.02 7.23 14.39
N LEU A 681 -8.10 7.88 13.93
CA LEU A 681 -8.19 8.53 12.61
C LEU A 681 -7.11 9.61 12.38
N TYR A 682 -6.56 10.19 13.45
CA TYR A 682 -5.60 11.30 13.36
C TYR A 682 -4.34 10.92 12.55
N LYS A 683 -3.90 9.64 12.63
CA LYS A 683 -2.69 9.17 11.95
C LYS A 683 -2.83 9.14 10.43
N ASP A 684 -3.99 8.74 9.91
CA ASP A 684 -4.25 8.64 8.47
C ASP A 684 -4.16 10.03 7.79
N PHE A 685 -4.73 11.04 8.46
CA PHE A 685 -4.66 12.43 8.02
C PHE A 685 -3.26 13.03 8.17
N VAL A 686 -2.47 12.69 9.21
CA VAL A 686 -1.05 13.08 9.29
C VAL A 686 -0.27 12.53 8.10
N GLY A 687 -0.43 11.23 7.78
CA GLY A 687 0.30 10.57 6.70
C GLY A 687 0.01 11.16 5.32
N ALA A 688 -1.28 11.43 5.02
CA ALA A 688 -1.68 12.07 3.77
C ALA A 688 -1.18 13.52 3.66
N PHE A 689 -1.28 14.30 4.73
CA PHE A 689 -1.01 15.74 4.70
C PHE A 689 0.48 16.09 4.77
N LYS A 690 1.30 15.26 5.44
CA LYS A 690 2.76 15.41 5.40
C LYS A 690 3.29 15.38 3.96
N LYS A 691 2.79 14.44 3.13
CA LYS A 691 3.15 14.36 1.70
C LYS A 691 2.85 15.66 0.95
N ILE A 692 1.76 16.37 1.26
CA ILE A 692 1.44 17.66 0.61
C ILE A 692 2.42 18.76 1.02
N GLY A 693 2.71 18.87 2.32
CA GLY A 693 3.63 19.89 2.85
C GLY A 693 5.04 19.74 2.27
N ASP A 694 5.58 18.52 2.34
CA ASP A 694 6.90 18.18 1.82
C ASP A 694 6.99 18.41 0.30
N SER A 695 5.92 18.16 -0.46
CA SER A 695 5.85 18.38 -1.92
C SER A 695 5.69 19.84 -2.37
N SER A 696 5.32 20.78 -1.50
CA SER A 696 4.82 22.10 -1.97
C SER A 696 5.44 23.37 -1.38
N GLY A 697 6.22 23.33 -0.29
CA GLY A 697 6.65 24.57 0.38
C GLY A 697 8.06 24.59 0.99
N GLY A 698 9.08 24.95 0.21
CA GLY A 698 10.35 25.47 0.75
C GLY A 698 11.60 25.00 0.02
N LEU A 699 11.93 23.70 0.15
CA LEU A 699 13.27 23.21 -0.17
C LEU A 699 13.58 23.17 -1.68
N MET A 700 12.62 22.80 -2.52
CA MET A 700 12.80 22.80 -3.98
C MET A 700 13.13 24.19 -4.54
N SER A 701 12.63 25.27 -3.92
CA SER A 701 13.01 26.64 -4.32
C SER A 701 14.47 26.95 -3.98
N TYR A 702 14.98 26.46 -2.84
CA TYR A 702 16.39 26.62 -2.48
C TYR A 702 17.32 25.75 -3.33
N ILE A 703 16.93 24.51 -3.63
CA ILE A 703 17.69 23.61 -4.52
C ILE A 703 17.74 24.18 -5.94
N TYR A 704 16.57 24.56 -6.49
CA TYR A 704 16.48 25.14 -7.83
C TYR A 704 17.28 26.44 -7.95
N ASN A 705 17.16 27.37 -7.00
CA ASN A 705 17.98 28.60 -7.00
C ASN A 705 19.48 28.33 -6.76
N GLY A 706 19.84 27.29 -6.00
CA GLY A 706 21.23 26.88 -5.79
C GLY A 706 21.88 26.30 -7.05
N MET A 707 21.19 25.38 -7.73
CA MET A 707 21.64 24.83 -9.01
C MET A 707 21.64 25.92 -10.10
N LYS A 708 20.60 26.76 -10.16
CA LYS A 708 20.54 27.91 -11.09
C LYS A 708 21.64 28.94 -10.83
N ALA A 709 22.10 29.12 -9.58
CA ALA A 709 23.27 29.96 -9.29
C ALA A 709 24.59 29.34 -9.82
N ALA A 710 24.73 28.02 -9.82
CA ALA A 710 25.85 27.33 -10.44
C ALA A 710 25.78 27.41 -11.98
N VAL A 711 24.63 27.09 -12.58
CA VAL A 711 24.44 27.12 -14.04
C VAL A 711 24.59 28.54 -14.61
N LYS A 712 24.03 29.55 -13.95
CA LYS A 712 24.17 30.97 -14.33
C LYS A 712 25.61 31.49 -14.27
N SER A 713 26.54 30.78 -13.64
CA SER A 713 27.98 31.12 -13.69
C SER A 713 28.70 30.62 -14.94
N LEU A 714 28.07 29.74 -15.75
CA LEU A 714 28.64 29.16 -16.96
C LEU A 714 28.35 29.97 -18.24
N PHE A 715 27.23 30.70 -18.30
CA PHE A 715 26.68 31.24 -19.57
C PHE A 715 26.79 32.77 -19.76
N ALA A 716 27.45 33.50 -18.86
CA ALA A 716 27.38 34.97 -18.84
C ALA A 716 28.57 35.70 -19.51
N SER A 717 28.64 35.76 -20.86
CA SER A 717 28.97 37.01 -21.62
C SER A 717 29.20 36.87 -23.14
N SER A 718 28.28 37.38 -23.96
CA SER A 718 28.48 38.15 -25.22
C SER A 718 27.09 38.50 -25.78
N SER A 719 26.73 39.75 -26.12
CA SER A 719 27.35 40.63 -27.12
C SER A 719 27.43 42.13 -26.74
N ASP A 720 28.33 42.87 -27.38
CA ASP A 720 28.05 44.10 -28.17
C ASP A 720 29.34 44.87 -28.53
N SER A 721 29.52 45.24 -29.81
CA SER A 721 29.77 46.63 -30.31
C SER A 721 30.50 46.75 -31.67
N SER A 722 29.86 47.45 -32.62
CA SER A 722 30.38 48.41 -33.63
C SER A 722 31.34 48.02 -34.79
N ASP A 723 30.80 48.00 -36.01
CA ASP A 723 30.98 48.97 -37.13
C ASP A 723 32.21 49.01 -38.12
N ASP A 724 31.83 49.30 -39.39
CA ASP A 724 32.46 50.02 -40.53
C ASP A 724 33.46 49.41 -41.59
N ASP A 725 32.96 49.46 -42.86
CA ASP A 725 33.57 49.87 -44.16
C ASP A 725 34.26 48.94 -45.21
N ASP A 726 34.15 49.39 -46.49
CA ASP A 726 34.29 48.74 -47.83
C ASP A 726 35.49 49.34 -48.64
N PRO A 727 35.73 49.21 -49.99
CA PRO A 727 35.57 48.15 -51.02
C PRO A 727 36.89 47.73 -51.76
N GLY A 728 36.89 46.67 -52.61
CA GLY A 728 38.03 46.45 -53.54
C GLY A 728 38.13 45.26 -54.55
N LYS A 729 37.35 45.26 -55.63
CA LYS A 729 37.62 44.66 -56.99
C LYS A 729 37.98 43.16 -57.22
N MET A 730 37.00 42.48 -57.86
CA MET A 730 37.03 41.80 -59.21
C MET A 730 37.78 40.48 -59.51
N GLU A 731 37.02 39.59 -60.18
CA GLU A 731 37.37 38.55 -61.19
C GLU A 731 38.12 37.26 -60.81
N ALA A 732 37.37 36.18 -60.51
CA ALA A 732 37.20 35.02 -61.42
C ALA A 732 36.27 33.91 -60.82
N GLU A 733 35.51 33.20 -61.67
CA GLU A 733 34.62 32.06 -61.32
C GLU A 733 34.57 31.06 -62.51
N PRO A 734 34.04 29.81 -62.38
CA PRO A 734 33.69 29.04 -61.17
C PRO A 734 34.22 27.58 -61.15
N ILE A 735 34.01 26.85 -60.04
CA ILE A 735 33.21 25.58 -59.98
C ILE A 735 33.26 24.94 -58.56
N LYS A 736 32.18 25.15 -57.81
CA LYS A 736 31.50 24.26 -56.83
C LYS A 736 32.31 23.27 -55.97
N THR A 737 32.39 23.58 -54.68
CA THR A 737 31.57 22.90 -53.66
C THR A 737 30.78 23.95 -52.87
N PRO A 738 29.54 23.66 -52.37
CA PRO A 738 28.74 24.63 -51.65
C PRO A 738 29.16 24.75 -50.18
N ASN A 739 28.78 25.87 -49.54
CA ASN A 739 29.09 26.18 -48.15
C ASN A 739 28.45 25.17 -47.17
N ILE A 740 29.10 25.01 -46.02
CA ILE A 740 28.39 24.77 -44.77
C ILE A 740 27.87 26.15 -44.36
N GLU A 741 26.56 26.30 -44.27
CA GLU A 741 25.93 27.49 -43.68
C GLU A 741 25.77 27.22 -42.17
N ASP A 742 26.24 28.15 -41.34
CA ASP A 742 25.90 28.19 -39.91
C ASP A 742 24.43 28.62 -39.74
N GLU A 743 23.84 28.35 -38.57
CA GLU A 743 22.39 28.30 -38.25
C GLU A 743 21.76 26.91 -38.53
N GLU A 744 20.99 26.28 -37.64
CA GLU A 744 20.45 26.70 -36.33
C GLU A 744 21.09 25.92 -35.17
N PHE A 745 21.52 26.60 -34.11
CA PHE A 745 21.94 25.99 -32.83
C PHE A 745 21.23 26.69 -31.65
N GLU A 746 19.89 26.60 -31.63
CA GLU A 746 19.08 27.21 -30.56
C GLU A 746 19.19 26.44 -29.23
N ASP A 747 19.94 27.04 -28.31
CA ASP A 747 19.83 27.03 -26.83
C ASP A 747 18.99 25.89 -26.19
N LEU A 748 19.65 24.77 -25.85
CA LEU A 748 19.09 23.77 -24.93
C LEU A 748 19.00 24.37 -23.52
N GLY A 749 17.79 24.78 -23.13
CA GLY A 749 17.54 25.54 -21.90
C GLY A 749 18.08 24.88 -20.62
N GLU A 750 18.53 25.72 -19.67
CA GLU A 750 19.20 25.34 -18.42
C GLU A 750 18.56 24.15 -17.66
N ASP A 751 17.24 24.02 -17.71
CA ASP A 751 16.47 23.00 -16.99
C ASP A 751 16.59 21.58 -17.60
N GLU A 752 16.76 21.42 -18.92
CA GLU A 752 16.91 20.10 -19.56
C GLU A 752 18.27 19.46 -19.25
N VAL A 753 19.33 20.27 -19.21
CA VAL A 753 20.69 19.81 -18.82
C VAL A 753 20.68 19.29 -17.39
N VAL A 754 19.97 19.97 -16.48
CA VAL A 754 19.79 19.53 -15.08
C VAL A 754 18.97 18.23 -15.01
N ALA A 755 17.89 18.10 -15.78
CA ALA A 755 17.08 16.90 -15.83
C ALA A 755 17.87 15.67 -16.35
N ALA A 756 18.62 15.83 -17.44
CA ALA A 756 19.46 14.78 -18.02
C ALA A 756 20.59 14.34 -17.07
N MET A 757 21.15 15.27 -16.30
CA MET A 757 22.13 14.95 -15.27
C MET A 757 21.49 14.14 -14.13
N LEU A 758 20.35 14.59 -13.58
CA LEU A 758 19.64 13.88 -12.49
C LEU A 758 19.20 12.46 -12.89
N ALA A 759 18.78 12.25 -14.14
CA ALA A 759 18.40 10.92 -14.63
C ALA A 759 19.58 9.93 -14.60
N LYS A 760 20.76 10.33 -15.09
CA LYS A 760 21.96 9.47 -15.12
C LYS A 760 22.47 9.13 -13.71
N LEU A 761 22.29 10.03 -12.74
CA LEU A 761 22.66 9.83 -11.34
C LEU A 761 21.74 8.84 -10.59
N SER A 762 20.56 8.50 -11.14
CA SER A 762 19.63 7.54 -10.53
C SER A 762 19.98 6.06 -10.79
N LEU A 763 20.95 5.77 -11.68
CA LEU A 763 21.32 4.42 -12.11
C LEU A 763 22.60 3.88 -11.44
N ALA A 764 23.29 4.69 -10.63
CA ALA A 764 24.53 4.29 -9.98
C ALA A 764 24.29 3.34 -8.80
N SER A 765 24.72 2.08 -8.95
CA SER A 765 24.75 1.07 -7.88
C SER A 765 25.87 1.31 -6.85
N GLU A 766 26.87 2.11 -7.22
CA GLU A 766 28.05 2.45 -6.42
C GLU A 766 28.33 3.96 -6.45
N VAL A 767 28.79 4.51 -5.33
CA VAL A 767 29.11 5.94 -5.15
C VAL A 767 30.41 6.07 -4.37
N THR A 768 31.30 6.98 -4.78
CA THR A 768 32.50 7.33 -4.00
C THR A 768 32.38 8.72 -3.40
N LEU A 769 32.54 8.80 -2.08
CA LEU A 769 32.48 10.06 -1.33
C LEU A 769 33.89 10.53 -0.97
N HIS A 770 34.27 11.71 -1.46
CA HIS A 770 35.58 12.33 -1.23
C HIS A 770 35.46 13.31 -0.05
N ILE A 771 36.00 12.91 1.09
CA ILE A 771 35.94 13.65 2.35
C ILE A 771 37.22 14.46 2.50
N TYR A 772 37.12 15.79 2.43
CA TYR A 772 38.24 16.72 2.56
C TYR A 772 38.29 17.39 3.93
N GLY A 773 39.45 17.36 4.60
CA GLY A 773 39.62 17.91 5.95
C GLY A 773 41.00 18.49 6.23
N GLU A 774 41.14 19.23 7.34
CA GLU A 774 42.39 19.90 7.73
C GLU A 774 43.33 18.97 8.54
N THR A 775 42.83 17.81 8.98
CA THR A 775 43.61 16.73 9.63
C THR A 775 42.99 15.35 9.35
N GLU A 776 43.79 14.28 9.47
CA GLU A 776 43.31 12.88 9.40
C GLU A 776 42.19 12.60 10.42
N SER A 777 42.29 13.17 11.62
CA SER A 777 41.28 13.02 12.67
C SER A 777 39.94 13.72 12.35
N MET A 778 39.87 14.54 11.30
CA MET A 778 38.61 15.12 10.83
C MET A 778 37.95 14.21 9.79
N VAL A 779 38.69 13.79 8.76
CA VAL A 779 38.15 12.89 7.72
C VAL A 779 37.75 11.52 8.28
N GLY A 780 38.56 10.91 9.14
CA GLY A 780 38.24 9.62 9.77
C GLY A 780 37.06 9.65 10.76
N ARG A 781 36.70 10.83 11.29
CA ARG A 781 35.46 11.00 12.09
C ARG A 781 34.22 11.08 11.20
N ALA A 782 34.33 11.78 10.07
CA ALA A 782 33.26 11.85 9.07
C ALA A 782 32.98 10.48 8.45
N GLU A 783 34.01 9.76 8.00
CA GLU A 783 33.98 8.39 7.49
C GLU A 783 33.23 7.44 8.46
N LYS A 784 33.62 7.42 9.74
CA LYS A 784 32.97 6.56 10.74
C LYS A 784 31.51 6.94 11.00
N LYS A 785 31.19 8.24 11.03
CA LYS A 785 29.81 8.74 11.22
C LYS A 785 28.94 8.37 10.01
N LEU A 786 29.43 8.61 8.80
CA LEU A 786 28.83 8.26 7.52
C LEU A 786 28.41 6.78 7.50
N GLN A 787 29.37 5.86 7.72
CA GLN A 787 29.11 4.43 7.75
C GLN A 787 28.02 4.07 8.78
N SER A 788 28.18 4.51 10.03
CA SER A 788 27.21 4.23 11.09
C SER A 788 25.79 4.76 10.83
N THR A 789 25.66 5.82 10.02
CA THR A 789 24.35 6.39 9.69
C THR A 789 23.69 5.62 8.55
N ILE A 790 24.47 5.16 7.56
CA ILE A 790 23.99 4.29 6.46
C ILE A 790 23.43 3.00 7.06
N ASP A 791 24.17 2.39 7.99
CA ASP A 791 23.79 1.12 8.65
C ASP A 791 22.55 1.23 9.55
N THR A 792 22.16 2.44 9.97
CA THR A 792 20.89 2.69 10.70
C THR A 792 19.73 3.19 9.82
N THR A 793 19.96 3.47 8.53
CA THR A 793 18.95 4.09 7.65
C THR A 793 18.44 3.13 6.56
N PHE A 794 19.25 2.15 6.19
CA PHE A 794 18.79 0.99 5.41
C PHE A 794 18.14 -0.05 6.34
N HIS A 795 17.11 -0.71 5.83
CA HIS A 795 16.33 -1.74 6.52
C HIS A 795 16.26 -3.00 5.66
N THR A 796 16.23 -4.16 6.32
CA THR A 796 15.99 -5.46 5.70
C THR A 796 14.78 -6.11 6.37
N GLU A 797 13.84 -6.63 5.59
CA GLU A 797 12.59 -7.22 6.06
C GLU A 797 12.36 -8.58 5.39
N GLU A 798 11.97 -9.59 6.17
CA GLU A 798 11.59 -10.92 5.68
C GLU A 798 10.07 -11.09 5.81
N ILE A 799 9.42 -11.61 4.77
CA ILE A 799 7.96 -11.84 4.70
C ILE A 799 7.73 -13.30 4.35
N ALA A 800 7.37 -14.13 5.33
CA ALA A 800 6.98 -15.53 5.11
C ALA A 800 5.45 -15.69 5.11
N ASP A 801 4.88 -16.10 3.98
CA ASP A 801 3.45 -16.34 3.80
C ASP A 801 3.21 -17.51 2.83
N PRO A 802 2.43 -18.56 3.20
CA PRO A 802 2.22 -19.73 2.34
C PRO A 802 1.58 -19.45 0.97
N SER A 803 0.96 -18.29 0.74
CA SER A 803 0.42 -17.93 -0.58
C SER A 803 1.49 -17.48 -1.58
N ILE A 804 2.73 -17.20 -1.14
CA ILE A 804 3.87 -16.86 -2.02
C ILE A 804 4.18 -18.00 -3.00
N THR A 805 3.99 -19.27 -2.61
CA THR A 805 4.19 -20.42 -3.52
C THR A 805 3.15 -20.49 -4.65
N ALA A 806 2.10 -19.67 -4.59
CA ALA A 806 1.06 -19.56 -5.61
C ALA A 806 1.17 -18.24 -6.42
N PHE A 807 2.23 -17.44 -6.24
CA PHE A 807 2.49 -16.27 -7.07
C PHE A 807 2.78 -16.67 -8.53
N SER A 808 1.95 -16.18 -9.46
CA SER A 808 2.23 -16.25 -10.89
C SER A 808 3.50 -15.46 -11.23
N ASP A 809 4.15 -15.79 -12.35
CA ASP A 809 5.32 -15.02 -12.80
C ASP A 809 4.97 -13.55 -13.11
N GLU A 810 3.73 -13.28 -13.50
CA GLU A 810 3.14 -11.93 -13.62
C GLU A 810 3.04 -11.21 -12.26
N THR A 811 2.61 -11.92 -11.20
CA THR A 811 2.60 -11.38 -9.81
C THR A 811 4.02 -11.08 -9.34
N VAL A 812 4.96 -12.00 -9.57
CA VAL A 812 6.39 -11.80 -9.24
C VAL A 812 6.93 -10.56 -9.96
N TYR A 813 6.69 -10.45 -11.28
CA TYR A 813 7.14 -9.32 -12.09
C TYR A 813 6.53 -7.98 -11.65
N GLU A 814 5.23 -7.93 -11.31
CA GLU A 814 4.61 -6.74 -10.72
C GLU A 814 5.31 -6.30 -9.43
N LEU A 815 5.59 -7.24 -8.52
CA LEU A 815 6.20 -6.97 -7.23
C LEU A 815 7.66 -6.52 -7.39
N GLU A 816 8.43 -7.17 -8.25
CA GLU A 816 9.78 -6.73 -8.62
C GLU A 816 9.80 -5.34 -9.25
N SER A 817 8.88 -5.07 -10.20
CA SER A 817 8.83 -3.78 -10.89
C SER A 817 8.48 -2.65 -9.93
N PHE A 818 7.50 -2.87 -9.05
CA PHE A 818 7.15 -1.94 -7.99
C PHE A 818 8.30 -1.72 -7.00
N ALA A 819 9.08 -2.75 -6.66
CA ALA A 819 10.27 -2.63 -5.82
C ALA A 819 11.39 -1.83 -6.50
N ARG A 820 11.67 -2.09 -7.78
CA ARG A 820 12.65 -1.34 -8.60
C ARG A 820 12.33 0.15 -8.63
N ASP A 821 11.08 0.54 -8.90
CA ASP A 821 10.63 1.95 -8.86
C ASP A 821 10.90 2.61 -7.50
N HIS A 822 10.58 1.88 -6.42
CA HIS A 822 10.80 2.32 -5.04
C HIS A 822 12.25 2.17 -4.55
N ASN A 823 13.16 1.66 -5.40
CA ASN A 823 14.60 1.52 -5.11
C ASN A 823 14.87 0.54 -3.95
N VAL A 824 14.01 -0.48 -3.85
CA VAL A 824 14.08 -1.60 -2.92
C VAL A 824 14.54 -2.83 -3.70
N ASP A 825 15.53 -3.52 -3.16
CA ASP A 825 15.95 -4.84 -3.63
C ASP A 825 14.99 -5.91 -3.09
N ILE A 826 14.66 -6.91 -3.91
CA ILE A 826 13.64 -7.91 -3.60
C ILE A 826 14.06 -9.29 -4.12
N GLU A 827 14.02 -10.27 -3.24
CA GLU A 827 14.30 -11.68 -3.53
C GLU A 827 13.09 -12.50 -3.10
N ILE A 828 12.43 -13.17 -4.05
CA ILE A 828 11.21 -13.96 -3.83
C ILE A 828 11.56 -15.45 -3.92
N ASP A 829 11.68 -16.13 -2.77
CA ASP A 829 11.82 -17.58 -2.75
C ASP A 829 10.43 -18.26 -2.82
N ARG A 830 10.24 -19.05 -3.87
CA ARG A 830 9.03 -19.85 -4.11
C ARG A 830 9.20 -21.33 -3.72
N ASP A 831 10.33 -21.72 -3.12
CA ASP A 831 10.53 -23.07 -2.59
C ASP A 831 9.48 -23.38 -1.49
N PRO A 832 8.72 -24.49 -1.60
CA PRO A 832 7.72 -24.90 -0.61
C PRO A 832 8.24 -25.12 0.84
N ASN A 833 9.55 -25.12 1.05
CA ASN A 833 10.19 -25.27 2.35
C ASN A 833 10.64 -23.93 2.99
N LEU A 834 10.77 -22.84 2.22
CA LEU A 834 11.14 -21.50 2.72
C LEU A 834 10.00 -20.47 2.58
N TYR A 835 9.39 -20.35 1.40
CA TYR A 835 8.27 -19.44 1.08
C TYR A 835 8.41 -18.02 1.68
N SER A 836 9.55 -17.38 1.43
CA SER A 836 9.88 -16.04 1.95
C SER A 836 10.16 -15.02 0.85
N VAL A 837 9.76 -13.77 1.07
CA VAL A 837 10.27 -12.60 0.34
C VAL A 837 11.21 -11.83 1.25
N ASN A 838 12.45 -11.64 0.82
CA ASN A 838 13.39 -10.71 1.43
C ASN A 838 13.33 -9.36 0.71
N LEU A 839 13.30 -8.28 1.49
CA LEU A 839 13.34 -6.90 1.00
C LEU A 839 14.52 -6.16 1.62
N GLN A 840 15.26 -5.38 0.84
CA GLN A 840 16.35 -4.53 1.33
C GLN A 840 16.34 -3.14 0.68
N GLY A 841 16.30 -2.08 1.49
CA GLY A 841 16.23 -0.71 0.97
C GLY A 841 16.07 0.33 2.09
N PHE A 842 15.53 1.49 1.78
CA PHE A 842 15.15 2.46 2.82
C PHE A 842 13.86 2.04 3.51
N PHE A 843 13.78 2.19 4.84
CA PHE A 843 12.65 1.71 5.65
C PHE A 843 11.27 2.14 5.11
N GLN A 844 11.13 3.38 4.64
CA GLN A 844 9.84 3.89 4.15
C GLN A 844 9.42 3.19 2.83
N ASP A 845 10.38 2.92 1.96
CA ASP A 845 10.15 2.30 0.66
C ASP A 845 9.95 0.78 0.79
N VAL A 846 10.74 0.13 1.66
CA VAL A 846 10.57 -1.29 2.02
C VAL A 846 9.17 -1.56 2.59
N MET A 847 8.63 -0.65 3.41
CA MET A 847 7.27 -0.81 3.94
C MET A 847 6.18 -0.63 2.86
N LEU A 848 6.40 0.21 1.84
CA LEU A 848 5.48 0.31 0.68
C LEU A 848 5.46 -0.98 -0.14
N VAL A 849 6.64 -1.57 -0.40
CA VAL A 849 6.74 -2.85 -1.12
C VAL A 849 6.10 -3.99 -0.29
N LYS A 850 6.32 -4.00 1.03
CA LYS A 850 5.66 -4.94 1.96
C LYS A 850 4.13 -4.82 1.94
N ASP A 851 3.58 -3.61 1.92
CA ASP A 851 2.12 -3.41 1.79
C ASP A 851 1.59 -3.99 0.46
N LYS A 852 2.26 -3.72 -0.66
CA LYS A 852 1.90 -4.25 -1.99
C LYS A 852 2.02 -5.79 -2.07
N ILE A 853 3.00 -6.40 -1.39
CA ILE A 853 3.10 -7.86 -1.25
C ILE A 853 1.91 -8.42 -0.46
N ARG A 854 1.54 -7.80 0.67
CA ARG A 854 0.37 -8.24 1.47
C ARG A 854 -0.92 -8.14 0.66
N ASP A 855 -1.06 -7.14 -0.19
CA ASP A 855 -2.25 -7.00 -1.03
C ASP A 855 -2.30 -8.10 -2.11
N ALA A 856 -1.15 -8.52 -2.66
CA ALA A 856 -1.05 -9.68 -3.56
C ALA A 856 -1.37 -11.02 -2.87
N THR A 857 -0.77 -11.32 -1.70
CA THR A 857 -1.07 -12.53 -0.90
C THR A 857 -2.55 -12.61 -0.53
N SER A 858 -3.16 -11.47 -0.17
CA SER A 858 -4.59 -11.37 0.16
C SER A 858 -5.48 -11.66 -1.06
N THR A 859 -5.08 -11.19 -2.25
CA THR A 859 -5.83 -11.38 -3.50
C THR A 859 -5.85 -12.85 -3.91
N ILE A 860 -4.67 -13.49 -3.93
CA ILE A 860 -4.52 -14.93 -4.25
C ILE A 860 -5.27 -15.80 -3.23
N THR A 861 -5.23 -15.43 -1.94
CA THR A 861 -6.02 -16.12 -0.89
C THR A 861 -7.53 -16.00 -1.14
N GLN A 862 -8.01 -14.82 -1.57
CA GLN A 862 -9.43 -14.62 -1.89
C GLN A 862 -9.86 -15.38 -3.15
N GLU A 863 -9.02 -15.46 -4.18
CA GLU A 863 -9.28 -16.23 -5.40
C GLU A 863 -9.35 -17.74 -5.12
N GLN A 864 -8.40 -18.27 -4.35
CA GLN A 864 -8.43 -19.67 -3.91
C GLN A 864 -9.69 -19.97 -3.09
N SER A 865 -10.08 -19.05 -2.19
CA SER A 865 -11.35 -19.16 -1.44
C SER A 865 -12.58 -19.11 -2.34
N ASN A 866 -12.59 -18.25 -3.37
CA ASN A 866 -13.69 -18.13 -4.33
C ASN A 866 -13.80 -19.41 -5.19
N LYS A 867 -12.69 -19.94 -5.69
CA LYS A 867 -12.64 -21.20 -6.46
C LYS A 867 -13.13 -22.38 -5.61
N ALA A 868 -12.72 -22.46 -4.34
CA ALA A 868 -13.20 -23.48 -3.41
C ALA A 868 -14.70 -23.35 -3.08
N ALA A 869 -15.22 -22.13 -2.98
CA ALA A 869 -16.66 -21.89 -2.81
C ALA A 869 -17.47 -22.22 -4.08
N ALA A 870 -16.92 -21.92 -5.27
CA ALA A 870 -17.55 -22.22 -6.55
C ALA A 870 -17.67 -23.74 -6.77
N ALA A 871 -16.59 -24.49 -6.55
CA ALA A 871 -16.57 -25.95 -6.59
C ALA A 871 -17.40 -26.63 -5.48
N LEU A 872 -17.94 -25.88 -4.52
CA LEU A 872 -18.93 -26.37 -3.55
C LEU A 872 -20.37 -26.09 -4.01
N VAL A 873 -20.61 -24.95 -4.67
CA VAL A 873 -21.94 -24.61 -5.20
C VAL A 873 -22.28 -25.41 -6.45
N SER A 874 -21.35 -25.64 -7.37
CA SER A 874 -21.53 -26.51 -8.55
C SER A 874 -22.08 -27.91 -8.20
N LYS A 875 -21.75 -28.42 -7.02
CA LYS A 875 -22.17 -29.73 -6.51
C LYS A 875 -23.59 -29.77 -5.91
N THR A 876 -24.22 -28.60 -5.75
CA THR A 876 -25.57 -28.48 -5.17
C THR A 876 -26.55 -27.75 -6.08
N VAL A 877 -26.07 -26.83 -6.91
CA VAL A 877 -26.85 -26.05 -7.87
C VAL A 877 -26.10 -26.01 -9.18
N CYS A 878 -26.77 -26.40 -10.27
CA CYS A 878 -26.30 -26.16 -11.62
C CYS A 878 -27.28 -25.24 -12.33
N TRP A 879 -26.81 -24.06 -12.72
CA TRP A 879 -27.50 -23.19 -13.67
C TRP A 879 -27.17 -23.68 -15.08
N ILE A 880 -28.22 -23.85 -15.87
CA ILE A 880 -28.12 -24.28 -17.27
C ILE A 880 -28.80 -23.26 -18.19
N ARG A 881 -28.27 -23.18 -19.41
CA ARG A 881 -28.67 -22.33 -20.51
C ARG A 881 -29.26 -23.21 -21.62
N ILE A 882 -30.28 -22.73 -22.33
CA ILE A 882 -30.86 -23.45 -23.46
C ILE A 882 -30.70 -22.63 -24.72
N ASN A 883 -29.93 -23.17 -25.67
CA ASN A 883 -29.66 -22.51 -26.95
C ASN A 883 -30.96 -22.38 -27.78
N PRO A 884 -31.33 -21.16 -28.21
CA PRO A 884 -32.54 -20.96 -29.01
C PRO A 884 -32.42 -21.44 -30.47
N ASP A 885 -31.19 -21.75 -30.93
CA ASP A 885 -30.92 -22.16 -32.31
C ASP A 885 -30.89 -23.69 -32.50
N ASP A 886 -30.66 -24.48 -31.44
CA ASP A 886 -30.55 -25.95 -31.52
C ASP A 886 -31.10 -26.73 -30.31
N GLU A 887 -31.79 -26.05 -29.39
CA GLU A 887 -32.44 -26.56 -28.17
C GLU A 887 -31.53 -27.35 -27.20
N LYS A 888 -30.19 -27.31 -27.35
CA LYS A 888 -29.28 -27.96 -26.40
C LYS A 888 -29.25 -27.23 -25.05
N GLU A 889 -29.15 -28.02 -23.98
CA GLU A 889 -28.85 -27.53 -22.64
C GLU A 889 -27.34 -27.49 -22.42
N GLU A 890 -26.83 -26.33 -22.01
CA GLU A 890 -25.41 -26.06 -21.70
C GLU A 890 -25.27 -25.67 -20.23
N GLU A 891 -24.27 -26.21 -19.52
CA GLU A 891 -24.02 -25.86 -18.11
C GLU A 891 -23.10 -24.63 -18.01
N TYR A 892 -23.40 -23.68 -17.11
CA TYR A 892 -22.46 -22.59 -16.82
C TYR A 892 -21.27 -23.11 -16.00
N GLY A 893 -20.05 -22.73 -16.39
CA GLY A 893 -18.83 -23.12 -15.67
C GLY A 893 -18.82 -22.70 -14.20
N GLU A 894 -18.13 -23.47 -13.34
CA GLU A 894 -18.33 -23.45 -11.88
C GLU A 894 -18.32 -22.05 -11.23
N ILE A 895 -17.39 -21.17 -11.61
CA ILE A 895 -17.27 -19.81 -11.08
C ILE A 895 -18.49 -18.96 -11.49
N LEU A 896 -18.89 -19.02 -12.76
CA LEU A 896 -20.04 -18.29 -13.26
C LEU A 896 -21.34 -18.81 -12.64
N ASN A 897 -21.49 -20.14 -12.52
CA ASN A 897 -22.58 -20.78 -11.80
C ASN A 897 -22.68 -20.32 -10.34
N TYR A 898 -21.53 -20.18 -9.65
CA TYR A 898 -21.47 -19.62 -8.30
C TYR A 898 -21.91 -18.15 -8.25
N GLU A 899 -21.44 -17.31 -9.17
CA GLU A 899 -21.81 -15.89 -9.19
C GLU A 899 -23.28 -15.65 -9.53
N ILE A 900 -23.83 -16.41 -10.48
CA ILE A 900 -25.25 -16.40 -10.86
C ILE A 900 -26.10 -16.84 -9.65
N GLU A 901 -25.71 -17.92 -8.95
CA GLU A 901 -26.40 -18.36 -7.74
C GLU A 901 -26.32 -17.35 -6.60
N GLN A 902 -25.15 -16.74 -6.37
CA GLN A 902 -25.00 -15.66 -5.38
C GLN A 902 -25.86 -14.45 -5.74
N ALA A 903 -25.94 -14.06 -7.01
CA ALA A 903 -26.81 -12.98 -7.47
C ALA A 903 -28.30 -13.29 -7.25
N PHE A 904 -28.71 -14.53 -7.52
CA PHE A 904 -30.08 -15.02 -7.32
C PHE A 904 -30.47 -15.10 -5.84
N GLN A 905 -29.62 -15.70 -5.00
CA GLN A 905 -29.85 -15.81 -3.54
C GLN A 905 -29.91 -14.43 -2.86
N ASN A 906 -29.08 -13.49 -3.29
CA ASN A 906 -29.14 -12.09 -2.86
C ASN A 906 -30.31 -11.29 -3.47
N LYS A 907 -31.22 -11.94 -4.21
CA LYS A 907 -32.44 -11.37 -4.79
C LYS A 907 -32.18 -10.18 -5.72
N LYS A 908 -31.04 -10.18 -6.43
CA LYS A 908 -30.83 -9.26 -7.55
C LYS A 908 -31.89 -9.53 -8.62
N LYS A 909 -32.36 -8.49 -9.30
CA LYS A 909 -33.30 -8.65 -10.44
C LYS A 909 -32.59 -9.11 -11.72
N ILE A 910 -31.33 -8.71 -11.85
CA ILE A 910 -30.45 -9.00 -12.98
C ILE A 910 -29.09 -9.43 -12.41
N TYR A 911 -28.51 -10.49 -12.96
CA TYR A 911 -27.05 -10.72 -12.93
C TYR A 911 -26.48 -10.17 -14.24
N ASP A 912 -25.46 -9.34 -14.14
CA ASP A 912 -24.76 -8.73 -15.26
C ASP A 912 -23.32 -9.26 -15.20
N ALA A 913 -22.95 -10.12 -16.14
CA ALA A 913 -21.61 -10.70 -16.18
C ALA A 913 -20.62 -9.59 -16.57
N ALA A 914 -19.56 -9.40 -15.78
CA ALA A 914 -18.61 -8.31 -16.03
C ALA A 914 -17.74 -8.58 -17.28
N ASP A 915 -17.35 -9.85 -17.46
CA ASP A 915 -16.39 -10.27 -18.48
C ASP A 915 -17.04 -10.92 -19.72
N ASP A 916 -18.27 -11.43 -19.58
CA ASP A 916 -19.10 -11.99 -20.66
C ASP A 916 -20.18 -11.03 -21.16
N ASN A 917 -20.51 -11.09 -22.46
CA ASN A 917 -21.48 -10.17 -23.07
C ASN A 917 -22.94 -10.65 -22.92
N PHE A 918 -23.33 -11.19 -21.76
CA PHE A 918 -24.72 -11.49 -21.45
C PHE A 918 -25.17 -10.93 -20.09
N PHE A 919 -26.48 -10.82 -19.89
CA PHE A 919 -27.08 -10.62 -18.57
C PHE A 919 -28.26 -11.58 -18.37
N ILE A 920 -28.47 -12.06 -17.15
CA ILE A 920 -29.60 -12.92 -16.78
C ILE A 920 -30.65 -12.11 -16.04
N ASN A 921 -31.88 -12.11 -16.55
CA ASN A 921 -33.04 -11.53 -15.90
C ASN A 921 -33.80 -12.61 -15.10
N PHE A 922 -33.50 -12.74 -13.81
CA PHE A 922 -34.13 -13.70 -12.91
C PHE A 922 -35.64 -13.50 -12.75
N GLY A 923 -36.17 -12.31 -13.06
CA GLY A 923 -37.62 -12.06 -13.08
C GLY A 923 -38.34 -12.69 -14.28
N LYS A 924 -37.59 -13.15 -15.27
CA LYS A 924 -38.07 -13.86 -16.47
C LYS A 924 -37.51 -15.27 -16.66
N MET A 925 -36.37 -15.57 -16.05
CA MET A 925 -35.53 -16.75 -16.36
C MET A 925 -35.05 -16.75 -17.82
N GLU A 926 -34.69 -15.57 -18.32
CA GLU A 926 -34.04 -15.34 -19.63
C GLU A 926 -32.61 -14.84 -19.43
N GLU A 927 -31.64 -15.47 -20.12
CA GLU A 927 -30.39 -14.81 -20.52
C GLU A 927 -30.66 -13.92 -21.73
N ARG A 928 -29.99 -12.77 -21.81
CA ARG A 928 -29.92 -11.94 -23.01
C ARG A 928 -28.49 -11.57 -23.34
N ASP A 929 -28.10 -11.83 -24.59
CA ASP A 929 -26.86 -11.38 -25.21
C ASP A 929 -26.91 -9.84 -25.42
N LYS A 930 -25.90 -9.13 -24.91
CA LYS A 930 -25.78 -7.66 -24.94
C LYS A 930 -25.47 -7.11 -26.34
N VAL A 931 -25.05 -7.94 -27.28
CA VAL A 931 -24.58 -7.59 -28.63
C VAL A 931 -25.57 -8.02 -29.70
N THR A 932 -26.13 -9.22 -29.60
CA THR A 932 -27.07 -9.77 -30.60
C THR A 932 -28.55 -9.58 -30.23
N ASP A 933 -28.86 -9.17 -28.99
CA ASP A 933 -30.20 -9.12 -28.38
C ASP A 933 -30.95 -10.46 -28.36
N LYS A 934 -30.32 -11.56 -28.79
CA LYS A 934 -30.85 -12.93 -28.66
C LYS A 934 -31.09 -13.25 -27.19
N THR A 935 -32.13 -14.04 -26.95
CA THR A 935 -32.52 -14.52 -25.62
C THR A 935 -32.44 -16.03 -25.56
N ALA A 936 -31.74 -16.56 -24.56
CA ALA A 936 -31.71 -17.97 -24.21
C ALA A 936 -32.52 -18.19 -22.92
N ILE A 937 -33.16 -19.35 -22.78
CA ILE A 937 -33.86 -19.70 -21.53
C ILE A 937 -32.81 -20.18 -20.53
N VAL A 938 -32.90 -19.75 -19.27
CA VAL A 938 -32.07 -20.29 -18.19
C VAL A 938 -32.91 -21.08 -17.19
N LYS A 939 -32.40 -22.21 -16.73
CA LYS A 939 -32.98 -23.00 -15.64
C LYS A 939 -31.98 -23.09 -14.49
N ARG A 940 -32.51 -23.12 -13.26
CA ARG A 940 -31.73 -23.43 -12.06
C ARG A 940 -32.08 -24.84 -11.60
N LEU A 941 -31.17 -25.79 -11.80
CA LEU A 941 -31.31 -27.15 -11.30
C LEU A 941 -30.81 -27.22 -9.84
N ASP A 942 -31.64 -27.75 -8.95
CA ASP A 942 -31.21 -28.19 -7.62
C ASP A 942 -30.74 -29.64 -7.73
N LEU A 943 -29.43 -29.85 -7.80
CA LEU A 943 -28.82 -31.18 -7.94
C LEU A 943 -29.04 -32.06 -6.70
N THR A 944 -29.47 -31.48 -5.58
CA THR A 944 -29.58 -32.19 -4.31
C THR A 944 -30.83 -33.07 -4.18
N ILE A 945 -31.70 -33.11 -5.20
CA ILE A 945 -33.00 -33.83 -5.19
C ILE A 945 -32.88 -35.38 -5.10
N ALA A 946 -31.68 -35.95 -5.22
CA ALA A 946 -31.47 -37.40 -5.11
C ALA A 946 -31.46 -37.93 -3.65
N GLN A 947 -32.59 -38.54 -3.23
CA GLN A 947 -33.02 -38.96 -1.87
C GLN A 947 -33.52 -37.82 -0.98
N GLU A 948 -34.82 -37.83 -0.70
CA GLU A 948 -35.54 -36.73 -0.03
C GLU A 948 -35.50 -36.79 1.51
N GLN A 949 -35.31 -37.97 2.10
CA GLN A 949 -35.12 -38.19 3.54
C GLN A 949 -34.66 -39.64 3.85
N PRO A 950 -34.19 -39.95 5.08
CA PRO A 950 -34.01 -41.31 5.56
C PRO A 950 -35.34 -42.01 5.88
N ASP A 951 -35.46 -43.29 5.52
CA ASP A 951 -36.67 -44.10 5.75
C ASP A 951 -37.03 -44.30 7.24
N ASN A 952 -36.11 -43.99 8.16
CA ASN A 952 -36.29 -44.12 9.61
C ASN A 952 -36.70 -42.81 10.32
N TRP A 953 -37.03 -41.75 9.58
CA TRP A 953 -37.52 -40.50 10.15
C TRP A 953 -39.03 -40.50 10.38
N ASP A 954 -39.45 -39.87 11.47
CA ASP A 954 -40.87 -39.59 11.76
C ASP A 954 -41.36 -38.42 10.87
N PRO A 955 -42.66 -38.34 10.52
CA PRO A 955 -43.18 -37.25 9.69
C PRO A 955 -42.89 -35.85 10.26
N MET A 956 -42.40 -34.94 9.42
CA MET A 956 -42.03 -33.58 9.84
C MET A 956 -43.26 -32.77 10.28
N PRO A 957 -43.30 -32.26 11.53
CA PRO A 957 -44.44 -31.50 12.02
C PRO A 957 -44.53 -30.11 11.37
N GLN A 958 -45.75 -29.68 11.06
CA GLN A 958 -46.02 -28.35 10.51
C GLN A 958 -46.05 -27.24 11.60
N ASP A 959 -45.85 -26.01 11.15
CA ASP A 959 -45.97 -24.77 11.93
C ASP A 959 -47.39 -24.17 11.86
N SER A 960 -47.59 -23.01 12.47
CA SER A 960 -48.88 -22.30 12.51
C SER A 960 -49.32 -21.70 11.16
N GLN A 961 -48.53 -21.86 10.10
CA GLN A 961 -48.87 -21.46 8.73
C GLN A 961 -49.05 -22.69 7.80
N GLY A 962 -49.03 -23.91 8.36
CA GLY A 962 -49.15 -25.16 7.59
C GLY A 962 -47.87 -25.57 6.85
N LYS A 963 -46.73 -24.94 7.16
CA LYS A 963 -45.44 -25.26 6.55
C LYS A 963 -44.64 -26.19 7.47
N GLU A 964 -43.89 -27.14 6.92
CA GLU A 964 -42.99 -27.99 7.72
C GLU A 964 -41.99 -27.16 8.53
N LYS A 965 -41.80 -27.52 9.80
CA LYS A 965 -40.80 -26.90 10.67
C LYS A 965 -39.40 -27.18 10.15
N ARG A 966 -38.52 -26.18 10.21
CA ARG A 966 -37.11 -26.27 9.76
C ARG A 966 -36.35 -27.44 10.38
N PHE A 967 -36.60 -27.72 11.66
CA PHE A 967 -36.12 -28.92 12.33
C PHE A 967 -37.12 -29.42 13.37
N HIS A 968 -36.97 -30.69 13.77
CA HIS A 968 -37.71 -31.32 14.85
C HIS A 968 -36.79 -32.26 15.67
N PHE A 969 -37.06 -32.40 16.97
CA PHE A 969 -36.41 -33.39 17.83
C PHE A 969 -37.38 -34.52 18.16
N VAL A 970 -37.08 -35.73 17.71
CA VAL A 970 -37.77 -36.96 18.11
C VAL A 970 -37.07 -37.52 19.34
N THR A 971 -37.78 -37.69 20.46
CA THR A 971 -37.21 -38.29 21.67
C THR A 971 -37.25 -39.81 21.55
N LEU A 972 -36.07 -40.44 21.60
CA LEU A 972 -35.94 -41.87 21.31
C LEU A 972 -36.33 -42.74 22.50
N LEU A 973 -37.01 -43.85 22.22
CA LEU A 973 -37.41 -44.84 23.22
C LEU A 973 -36.17 -45.56 23.76
N ALA A 974 -36.03 -45.63 25.10
CA ALA A 974 -34.84 -46.16 25.77
C ALA A 974 -34.55 -47.66 25.53
N THR A 975 -35.48 -48.40 24.94
CA THR A 975 -35.34 -49.81 24.50
C THR A 975 -35.03 -49.95 23.01
N GLY A 976 -35.08 -48.87 22.23
CA GLY A 976 -34.86 -48.89 20.78
C GLY A 976 -33.38 -49.00 20.39
N PRO A 977 -33.07 -49.60 19.22
CA PRO A 977 -31.69 -49.84 18.79
C PRO A 977 -30.89 -48.54 18.62
N GLU A 978 -31.52 -47.49 18.09
CA GLU A 978 -30.90 -46.17 17.88
C GLU A 978 -30.48 -45.52 19.21
N TYR A 979 -31.35 -45.57 20.23
CA TYR A 979 -31.02 -45.13 21.59
C TYR A 979 -29.89 -45.98 22.16
N LYS A 980 -29.95 -47.31 22.04
CA LYS A 980 -28.91 -48.22 22.57
C LYS A 980 -27.54 -48.03 21.91
N THR A 981 -27.48 -47.69 20.63
CA THR A 981 -26.21 -47.34 19.95
C THR A 981 -25.59 -46.09 20.57
N ALA A 982 -26.35 -45.00 20.70
CA ALA A 982 -25.86 -43.75 21.26
C ALA A 982 -25.55 -43.85 22.78
N GLU A 983 -26.39 -44.55 23.56
CA GLU A 983 -26.17 -44.84 24.98
C GLU A 983 -24.87 -45.63 25.19
N THR A 984 -24.65 -46.68 24.39
CA THR A 984 -23.43 -47.50 24.49
C THR A 984 -22.19 -46.67 24.15
N ALA A 985 -22.20 -45.94 23.02
CA ALA A 985 -21.08 -45.12 22.60
C ALA A 985 -20.74 -43.98 23.59
N PHE A 986 -21.74 -43.40 24.26
CA PHE A 986 -21.55 -42.43 25.33
C PHE A 986 -20.91 -43.10 26.56
N ASN A 987 -21.53 -44.18 27.05
CA ASN A 987 -21.11 -44.86 28.27
C ASN A 987 -19.72 -45.49 28.17
N THR A 988 -19.27 -45.94 26.99
CA THR A 988 -17.91 -46.48 26.75
C THR A 988 -16.80 -45.57 27.28
N THR A 989 -17.00 -44.25 27.31
CA THR A 989 -15.99 -43.30 27.84
C THR A 989 -16.49 -42.43 29.00
N MET A 990 -17.80 -42.36 29.24
CA MET A 990 -18.41 -41.59 30.35
C MET A 990 -18.67 -42.42 31.62
N ALA A 991 -18.62 -43.75 31.55
CA ALA A 991 -18.77 -44.62 32.72
C ALA A 991 -17.78 -44.24 33.84
N GLY A 992 -18.28 -44.16 35.07
CA GLY A 992 -17.50 -43.74 36.25
C GLY A 992 -17.41 -42.23 36.50
N LYS A 993 -17.83 -41.36 35.55
CA LYS A 993 -17.88 -39.90 35.74
C LYS A 993 -19.21 -39.37 36.32
N TYR A 994 -20.04 -40.25 36.89
CA TYR A 994 -21.39 -39.98 37.44
C TYR A 994 -22.44 -39.40 36.48
N ALA A 995 -22.13 -39.25 35.19
CA ALA A 995 -23.04 -38.71 34.19
C ALA A 995 -24.29 -39.60 33.99
N LYS A 996 -25.48 -39.02 34.19
CA LYS A 996 -26.78 -39.68 34.00
C LYS A 996 -27.45 -39.15 32.73
N ILE A 997 -27.63 -40.02 31.73
CA ILE A 997 -28.45 -39.70 30.56
C ILE A 997 -29.92 -39.48 31.00
N LEU A 998 -30.49 -38.34 30.59
CA LEU A 998 -31.90 -37.99 30.79
C LEU A 998 -32.74 -38.35 29.56
N SER A 999 -32.22 -38.04 28.36
CA SER A 999 -32.84 -38.45 27.09
C SER A 999 -31.81 -38.43 25.96
N ILE A 1000 -32.10 -39.19 24.90
CA ILE A 1000 -31.40 -39.11 23.61
C ILE A 1000 -32.46 -38.73 22.58
N GLN A 1001 -32.18 -37.73 21.77
CA GLN A 1001 -33.13 -37.17 20.80
C GLN A 1001 -32.50 -37.17 19.41
N ARG A 1002 -33.18 -37.75 18.41
CA ARG A 1002 -32.78 -37.64 17.01
C ARG A 1002 -33.22 -36.27 16.49
N LEU A 1003 -32.28 -35.52 15.90
CA LEU A 1003 -32.61 -34.30 15.17
C LEU A 1003 -33.02 -34.69 13.75
N GLN A 1004 -34.12 -34.10 13.30
CA GLN A 1004 -34.56 -34.14 11.91
C GLN A 1004 -34.53 -32.73 11.35
N ASN A 1005 -33.58 -32.45 10.47
CA ASN A 1005 -33.49 -31.21 9.69
C ASN A 1005 -33.30 -31.61 8.21
N PRO A 1006 -34.37 -31.62 7.40
CA PRO A 1006 -34.30 -32.06 6.00
C PRO A 1006 -33.24 -31.30 5.19
N THR A 1007 -33.07 -29.99 5.41
CA THR A 1007 -32.10 -29.18 4.66
C THR A 1007 -30.67 -29.60 4.93
N LEU A 1008 -30.29 -29.76 6.21
CA LEU A 1008 -28.93 -30.18 6.57
C LEU A 1008 -28.66 -31.63 6.16
N TYR A 1009 -29.65 -32.52 6.27
CA TYR A 1009 -29.48 -33.90 5.83
C TYR A 1009 -29.34 -34.02 4.31
N LYS A 1010 -30.10 -33.23 3.53
CA LYS A 1010 -29.99 -33.17 2.06
C LYS A 1010 -28.58 -32.73 1.62
N GLN A 1011 -28.02 -31.70 2.26
CA GLN A 1011 -26.64 -31.25 2.03
C GLN A 1011 -25.61 -32.34 2.38
N TYR A 1012 -25.76 -32.96 3.55
CA TYR A 1012 -24.91 -34.06 4.02
C TYR A 1012 -24.93 -35.27 3.07
N ALA A 1013 -26.12 -35.73 2.67
CA ALA A 1013 -26.29 -36.91 1.83
C ALA A 1013 -25.70 -36.74 0.42
N VAL A 1014 -25.71 -35.51 -0.12
CA VAL A 1014 -25.03 -35.18 -1.38
C VAL A 1014 -23.52 -35.22 -1.22
N ARG A 1015 -22.96 -34.57 -0.19
CA ARG A 1015 -21.51 -34.60 0.08
C ARG A 1015 -21.01 -36.02 0.36
N LYS A 1016 -21.84 -36.88 0.99
CA LYS A 1016 -21.55 -38.31 1.19
C LYS A 1016 -21.40 -39.05 -0.14
N LYS A 1017 -22.41 -39.00 -1.01
CA LYS A 1017 -22.39 -39.64 -2.34
C LYS A 1017 -21.28 -39.13 -3.25
N GLU A 1018 -20.86 -37.88 -3.07
CA GLU A 1018 -19.72 -37.30 -3.76
C GLU A 1018 -18.40 -37.88 -3.25
N MET A 1019 -18.19 -37.93 -1.92
CA MET A 1019 -16.99 -38.51 -1.30
C MET A 1019 -16.86 -40.02 -1.62
N GLU A 1020 -17.98 -40.74 -1.63
CA GLU A 1020 -18.05 -42.17 -2.01
C GLU A 1020 -17.68 -42.46 -3.47
N LYS A 1021 -17.62 -41.43 -4.35
CA LYS A 1021 -17.12 -41.55 -5.74
C LYS A 1021 -15.63 -41.21 -5.90
N HIS A 1022 -15.05 -40.45 -4.97
CA HIS A 1022 -13.68 -39.91 -5.09
C HIS A 1022 -12.65 -40.68 -4.26
N ASN A 1023 -13.07 -41.29 -3.16
CA ASN A 1023 -12.23 -42.18 -2.35
C ASN A 1023 -12.39 -43.65 -2.80
N PRO A 1024 -11.46 -44.55 -2.47
CA PRO A 1024 -11.50 -45.94 -2.93
C PRO A 1024 -12.78 -46.69 -2.56
N ASP A 1025 -13.22 -47.61 -3.43
CA ASP A 1025 -14.39 -48.46 -3.22
C ASP A 1025 -14.32 -49.17 -1.85
N GLY A 1026 -15.36 -48.97 -1.02
CA GLY A 1026 -15.44 -49.54 0.33
C GLY A 1026 -14.65 -48.81 1.41
N HIS A 1027 -14.02 -47.67 1.12
CA HIS A 1027 -13.34 -46.85 2.15
C HIS A 1027 -14.32 -46.31 3.20
N GLN A 1028 -13.84 -46.18 4.46
CA GLN A 1028 -14.68 -45.72 5.58
C GLN A 1028 -14.81 -44.19 5.59
N ASN A 1029 -15.62 -43.68 4.66
CA ASN A 1029 -15.90 -42.26 4.47
C ASN A 1029 -16.66 -41.64 5.65
N GLU A 1030 -17.54 -42.39 6.33
CA GLU A 1030 -18.45 -41.91 7.38
C GLU A 1030 -18.10 -42.46 8.77
N ARG A 1031 -18.21 -41.60 9.80
CA ARG A 1031 -18.07 -41.95 11.23
C ARG A 1031 -19.13 -41.22 12.08
N LEU A 1032 -19.58 -41.85 13.15
CA LEU A 1032 -20.32 -41.18 14.22
C LEU A 1032 -19.33 -40.69 15.29
N LEU A 1033 -19.30 -39.38 15.54
CA LEU A 1033 -18.34 -38.71 16.44
C LEU A 1033 -19.03 -37.70 17.37
N TRP A 1034 -18.39 -37.36 18.48
CA TRP A 1034 -18.94 -36.51 19.54
C TRP A 1034 -18.54 -35.05 19.41
N HIS A 1035 -19.50 -34.14 19.61
CA HIS A 1035 -19.24 -32.70 19.73
C HIS A 1035 -19.91 -32.12 20.98
N GLY A 1036 -19.11 -31.56 21.89
CA GLY A 1036 -19.60 -30.86 23.07
C GLY A 1036 -19.65 -29.36 22.83
N THR A 1037 -20.71 -28.71 23.30
CA THR A 1037 -20.92 -27.27 23.11
C THR A 1037 -21.74 -26.65 24.24
N SER A 1038 -21.86 -25.32 24.27
CA SER A 1038 -22.61 -24.56 25.24
C SER A 1038 -24.08 -24.31 24.81
N PRO A 1039 -25.04 -24.13 25.75
CA PRO A 1039 -26.46 -23.95 25.45
C PRO A 1039 -26.80 -22.82 24.47
N ASP A 1040 -26.01 -21.75 24.42
CA ASP A 1040 -26.21 -20.60 23.51
C ASP A 1040 -25.96 -20.91 22.02
N THR A 1041 -25.39 -22.09 21.72
CA THR A 1041 -25.09 -22.52 20.35
C THR A 1041 -26.13 -23.47 19.77
N LEU A 1042 -26.95 -24.13 20.61
CA LEU A 1042 -27.79 -25.26 20.22
C LEU A 1042 -28.78 -24.89 19.11
N ASP A 1043 -29.51 -23.77 19.26
CA ASP A 1043 -30.45 -23.29 18.24
C ASP A 1043 -29.76 -23.02 16.89
N LYS A 1044 -28.53 -22.50 16.91
CA LYS A 1044 -27.74 -22.23 15.70
C LYS A 1044 -27.37 -23.54 15.00
N ILE A 1045 -26.89 -24.53 15.76
CA ILE A 1045 -26.50 -25.85 15.23
C ILE A 1045 -27.72 -26.61 14.69
N ASN A 1046 -28.83 -26.62 15.42
CA ASN A 1046 -30.08 -27.26 14.97
C ASN A 1046 -30.69 -26.59 13.73
N THR A 1047 -30.53 -25.27 13.59
CA THR A 1047 -31.07 -24.45 12.49
C THR A 1047 -30.19 -24.45 11.24
N ARG A 1048 -28.86 -24.47 11.40
CA ARG A 1048 -27.87 -24.15 10.34
C ARG A 1048 -26.68 -25.11 10.23
N GLY A 1049 -26.56 -26.12 11.10
CA GLY A 1049 -25.41 -27.01 11.15
C GLY A 1049 -24.23 -26.42 11.90
N PHE A 1050 -23.08 -27.11 11.86
CA PHE A 1050 -21.86 -26.65 12.51
C PHE A 1050 -21.09 -25.70 11.58
N ASP A 1051 -20.93 -24.46 12.02
CA ASP A 1051 -20.31 -23.37 11.24
C ASP A 1051 -18.83 -23.23 11.61
N ARG A 1052 -17.95 -23.45 10.61
CA ARG A 1052 -16.49 -23.37 10.76
C ARG A 1052 -15.95 -22.00 11.15
N ASN A 1053 -16.72 -20.91 10.98
CA ASN A 1053 -16.32 -19.56 11.40
C ASN A 1053 -16.27 -19.40 12.94
N PHE A 1054 -16.74 -20.38 13.72
CA PHE A 1054 -16.56 -20.43 15.17
C PHE A 1054 -15.32 -21.24 15.63
N ALA A 1055 -14.52 -21.78 14.70
CA ALA A 1055 -13.21 -22.35 15.00
C ALA A 1055 -12.30 -21.30 15.66
N GLY A 1056 -11.56 -21.68 16.70
CA GLY A 1056 -10.75 -20.75 17.51
C GLY A 1056 -11.23 -20.56 18.95
N LYS A 1057 -12.53 -20.74 19.26
CA LYS A 1057 -13.05 -20.57 20.64
C LYS A 1057 -12.40 -21.49 21.68
N ASN A 1058 -12.07 -22.73 21.28
CA ASN A 1058 -11.71 -23.82 22.20
C ASN A 1058 -10.37 -24.49 21.87
N ALA A 1059 -10.08 -24.73 20.59
CA ALA A 1059 -8.81 -25.24 20.08
C ALA A 1059 -8.71 -25.01 18.56
N VAL A 1060 -7.48 -24.91 18.04
CA VAL A 1060 -7.15 -24.94 16.60
C VAL A 1060 -5.87 -25.75 16.33
N VAL A 1061 -5.55 -26.76 17.16
CA VAL A 1061 -4.25 -27.47 17.13
C VAL A 1061 -4.01 -28.23 15.82
N TYR A 1062 -5.06 -28.80 15.22
CA TYR A 1062 -4.98 -29.65 14.02
C TYR A 1062 -5.65 -29.02 12.79
N GLY A 1063 -6.10 -27.77 12.90
CA GLY A 1063 -6.73 -27.02 11.81
C GLY A 1063 -7.77 -26.01 12.27
N LYS A 1064 -8.13 -25.10 11.38
CA LYS A 1064 -9.20 -24.10 11.54
C LYS A 1064 -10.52 -24.63 10.94
N GLY A 1065 -11.01 -25.73 11.48
CA GLY A 1065 -12.27 -26.37 11.08
C GLY A 1065 -13.13 -26.79 12.27
N VAL A 1066 -14.19 -27.57 12.02
CA VAL A 1066 -15.07 -28.09 13.08
C VAL A 1066 -14.46 -29.35 13.69
N TYR A 1067 -14.28 -29.36 15.01
CA TYR A 1067 -13.68 -30.45 15.77
C TYR A 1067 -14.72 -31.49 16.19
N PHE A 1068 -14.37 -32.76 16.02
CA PHE A 1068 -15.17 -33.91 16.45
C PHE A 1068 -14.27 -34.95 17.13
N ALA A 1069 -14.71 -35.50 18.26
CA ALA A 1069 -13.93 -36.46 19.04
C ALA A 1069 -14.50 -37.88 18.91
N ARG A 1070 -13.61 -38.88 18.90
CA ARG A 1070 -13.98 -40.30 19.02
C ARG A 1070 -14.64 -40.58 20.39
N ASP A 1071 -14.18 -39.89 21.42
CA ASP A 1071 -14.48 -40.19 22.82
C ASP A 1071 -15.39 -39.11 23.44
N ALA A 1072 -16.62 -39.47 23.82
CA ALA A 1072 -17.59 -38.57 24.46
C ALA A 1072 -17.00 -37.84 25.69
N SER A 1073 -16.13 -38.52 26.43
CA SER A 1073 -15.48 -37.98 27.63
C SER A 1073 -14.46 -36.86 27.37
N TYR A 1074 -13.98 -36.72 26.12
CA TYR A 1074 -13.22 -35.55 25.66
C TYR A 1074 -14.20 -34.41 25.36
N SER A 1075 -15.24 -34.67 24.56
CA SER A 1075 -16.26 -33.67 24.22
C SER A 1075 -17.01 -33.12 25.45
N HIS A 1076 -17.13 -33.88 26.54
CA HIS A 1076 -17.67 -33.40 27.82
C HIS A 1076 -17.01 -32.11 28.32
N SER A 1077 -15.67 -31.94 28.18
CA SER A 1077 -14.96 -30.75 28.67
C SER A 1077 -15.32 -29.47 27.92
N TYR A 1078 -15.98 -29.57 26.77
CA TYR A 1078 -16.48 -28.45 25.96
C TYR A 1078 -17.99 -28.21 26.13
N THR A 1079 -18.65 -28.98 27.01
CA THR A 1079 -20.05 -28.74 27.39
C THR A 1079 -20.13 -27.83 28.63
N SER A 1080 -21.16 -26.99 28.68
CA SER A 1080 -21.64 -26.35 29.91
C SER A 1080 -23.07 -26.77 30.22
N PRO A 1081 -23.49 -26.77 31.49
CA PRO A 1081 -24.88 -27.01 31.85
C PRO A 1081 -25.77 -25.81 31.49
N ASP A 1082 -27.05 -26.08 31.24
CA ASP A 1082 -28.10 -25.08 31.12
C ASP A 1082 -28.59 -24.56 32.49
N ALA A 1083 -29.62 -23.71 32.49
CA ALA A 1083 -30.23 -23.18 33.70
C ALA A 1083 -30.87 -24.25 34.62
N ASN A 1084 -31.08 -25.47 34.12
CA ASN A 1084 -31.61 -26.63 34.85
C ASN A 1084 -30.51 -27.64 35.22
N GLY A 1085 -29.23 -27.29 35.01
CA GLY A 1085 -28.08 -28.16 35.24
C GLY A 1085 -27.81 -29.19 34.13
N VAL A 1086 -28.62 -29.23 33.06
CA VAL A 1086 -28.55 -30.23 32.00
C VAL A 1086 -27.46 -29.88 31.00
N ARG A 1087 -26.62 -30.86 30.66
CA ARG A 1087 -25.59 -30.77 29.61
C ARG A 1087 -26.12 -31.39 28.32
N HIS A 1088 -25.73 -30.78 27.21
CA HIS A 1088 -26.10 -31.20 25.86
C HIS A 1088 -24.83 -31.56 25.08
N MET A 1089 -24.84 -32.71 24.41
CA MET A 1089 -23.74 -33.13 23.54
C MET A 1089 -24.30 -33.75 22.26
N TYR A 1090 -23.75 -33.39 21.11
CA TYR A 1090 -24.14 -33.99 19.84
C TYR A 1090 -23.35 -35.28 19.58
N TYR A 1091 -24.05 -36.27 19.04
CA TYR A 1091 -23.47 -37.42 18.37
C TYR A 1091 -23.78 -37.26 16.87
N THR A 1092 -22.74 -36.91 16.12
CA THR A 1092 -22.80 -36.31 14.79
C THR A 1092 -22.29 -37.30 13.76
N LEU A 1093 -23.00 -37.44 12.64
CA LEU A 1093 -22.49 -38.10 11.45
C LEU A 1093 -21.44 -37.18 10.80
N VAL A 1094 -20.23 -37.67 10.56
CA VAL A 1094 -19.11 -36.91 10.03
C VAL A 1094 -18.48 -37.67 8.87
N LEU A 1095 -18.33 -36.99 7.74
CA LEU A 1095 -17.65 -37.48 6.55
C LEU A 1095 -16.14 -37.22 6.69
N THR A 1096 -15.44 -38.16 7.30
CA THR A 1096 -13.99 -38.08 7.56
C THR A 1096 -13.14 -38.47 6.36
N GLY A 1097 -13.71 -39.19 5.38
CA GLY A 1097 -13.05 -39.56 4.12
C GLY A 1097 -11.66 -40.16 4.29
N GLU A 1098 -10.74 -39.84 3.37
CA GLU A 1098 -9.31 -40.02 3.60
C GLU A 1098 -8.75 -38.84 4.40
N PHE A 1099 -7.89 -39.11 5.38
CA PHE A 1099 -7.40 -38.10 6.32
C PHE A 1099 -5.90 -38.21 6.60
N THR A 1100 -5.30 -37.08 7.01
CA THR A 1100 -3.87 -36.96 7.34
C THR A 1100 -3.64 -36.15 8.61
N VAL A 1101 -2.39 -36.05 9.10
CA VAL A 1101 -2.07 -35.29 10.33
C VAL A 1101 -2.32 -33.79 10.10
N GLY A 1102 -3.10 -33.18 11.00
CA GLY A 1102 -3.41 -31.76 10.96
C GLY A 1102 -2.40 -30.86 11.67
N ASN A 1103 -2.42 -29.56 11.36
CA ASN A 1103 -1.66 -28.52 12.08
C ASN A 1103 -2.47 -27.22 12.22
N SER A 1104 -1.99 -26.27 13.02
CA SER A 1104 -2.77 -25.08 13.39
C SER A 1104 -2.85 -23.95 12.37
N SER A 1105 -2.09 -23.97 11.27
CA SER A 1105 -2.23 -22.98 10.19
C SER A 1105 -3.29 -23.39 9.16
N MET A 1106 -3.49 -24.70 8.96
CA MET A 1106 -4.41 -25.29 7.96
C MET A 1106 -5.83 -24.69 7.99
N LEU A 1107 -6.23 -24.08 6.87
CA LEU A 1107 -7.59 -23.63 6.56
C LEU A 1107 -8.41 -24.66 5.76
N ALA A 1108 -7.74 -25.65 5.19
CA ALA A 1108 -8.28 -26.80 4.47
C ALA A 1108 -7.33 -28.01 4.66
N PRO A 1109 -7.73 -29.24 4.33
CA PRO A 1109 -6.81 -30.37 4.26
C PRO A 1109 -5.78 -30.18 3.14
N PRO A 1110 -4.57 -30.74 3.25
CA PRO A 1110 -3.53 -30.62 2.22
C PRO A 1110 -3.81 -31.52 1.00
N PRO A 1111 -3.10 -31.30 -0.13
CA PRO A 1111 -3.17 -32.19 -1.29
C PRO A 1111 -2.66 -33.61 -0.97
N LYS A 1112 -3.28 -34.64 -1.55
CA LYS A 1112 -2.82 -36.04 -1.46
C LYS A 1112 -1.48 -36.24 -2.17
N ASN A 1113 -1.25 -35.56 -3.29
CA ASN A 1113 0.06 -35.50 -3.96
C ASN A 1113 0.28 -34.15 -4.69
N PRO A 1114 0.92 -33.16 -4.03
CA PRO A 1114 1.16 -31.83 -4.60
C PRO A 1114 1.93 -31.80 -5.93
N GLN A 1115 2.70 -32.85 -6.25
CA GLN A 1115 3.55 -32.93 -7.44
C GLN A 1115 2.86 -33.58 -8.65
N ILE A 1116 1.65 -34.15 -8.47
CA ILE A 1116 0.88 -34.78 -9.55
C ILE A 1116 -0.44 -34.04 -9.79
N ASP A 1117 -1.20 -33.75 -8.72
CA ASP A 1117 -2.37 -32.87 -8.80
C ASP A 1117 -2.58 -32.15 -7.46
N PRO A 1118 -2.33 -30.82 -7.37
CA PRO A 1118 -2.54 -30.06 -6.15
C PRO A 1118 -4.03 -29.85 -5.80
N ASN A 1119 -4.97 -30.13 -6.71
CA ASN A 1119 -6.40 -29.98 -6.48
C ASN A 1119 -6.98 -31.18 -5.72
N VAL A 1120 -6.37 -32.37 -5.83
CA VAL A 1120 -6.81 -33.58 -5.13
C VAL A 1120 -6.34 -33.53 -3.67
N THR A 1121 -7.26 -33.24 -2.76
CA THR A 1121 -7.00 -33.05 -1.31
C THR A 1121 -7.51 -34.20 -0.46
N PHE A 1122 -6.99 -34.35 0.75
CA PHE A 1122 -7.63 -35.16 1.80
C PHE A 1122 -8.99 -34.56 2.19
N ASP A 1123 -9.90 -35.33 2.79
CA ASP A 1123 -11.22 -34.83 3.21
C ASP A 1123 -11.18 -34.20 4.62
N ALA A 1124 -10.35 -34.73 5.50
CA ALA A 1124 -10.24 -34.31 6.90
C ALA A 1124 -8.80 -34.36 7.40
N THR A 1125 -8.57 -33.78 8.58
CA THR A 1125 -7.31 -33.94 9.31
C THR A 1125 -7.54 -34.52 10.70
N VAL A 1126 -6.51 -35.14 11.27
CA VAL A 1126 -6.55 -35.84 12.55
C VAL A 1126 -5.35 -35.53 13.44
N ASN A 1127 -5.46 -35.84 14.73
CA ASN A 1127 -4.35 -35.74 15.68
C ASN A 1127 -3.28 -36.83 15.48
N ASN A 1128 -3.68 -38.00 14.98
CA ASN A 1128 -2.82 -39.14 14.68
C ASN A 1128 -3.52 -40.02 13.64
N VAL A 1129 -2.82 -40.43 12.57
CA VAL A 1129 -3.41 -41.26 11.50
C VAL A 1129 -3.58 -42.72 11.91
N ALA A 1130 -2.74 -43.24 12.82
CA ALA A 1130 -2.78 -44.64 13.27
C ALA A 1130 -3.81 -44.90 14.38
N ASP A 1131 -4.08 -43.91 15.25
CA ASP A 1131 -5.22 -43.91 16.17
C ASP A 1131 -5.86 -42.51 16.26
N PRO A 1132 -6.78 -42.16 15.35
CA PRO A 1132 -7.43 -40.86 15.35
C PRO A 1132 -8.48 -40.74 16.44
N SER A 1133 -8.18 -39.95 17.48
CA SER A 1133 -9.11 -39.63 18.57
C SER A 1133 -9.82 -38.29 18.36
N ILE A 1134 -9.28 -37.42 17.49
CA ILE A 1134 -9.82 -36.11 17.10
C ILE A 1134 -9.78 -36.02 15.56
N PHE A 1135 -10.90 -35.62 14.98
CA PHE A 1135 -11.05 -35.30 13.56
C PHE A 1135 -11.42 -33.81 13.39
N VAL A 1136 -10.92 -33.17 12.35
CA VAL A 1136 -11.26 -31.81 11.93
C VAL A 1136 -11.74 -31.84 10.49
N VAL A 1137 -12.96 -31.32 10.26
CA VAL A 1137 -13.55 -31.16 8.92
C VAL A 1137 -13.72 -29.67 8.59
N TYR A 1138 -13.64 -29.34 7.30
CA TYR A 1138 -13.40 -27.97 6.83
C TYR A 1138 -14.52 -27.40 5.93
N GLN A 1139 -15.50 -28.22 5.57
CA GLN A 1139 -16.69 -27.83 4.81
C GLN A 1139 -17.94 -28.05 5.65
N ASP A 1140 -18.86 -27.09 5.64
CA ASP A 1140 -20.01 -27.09 6.55
C ASP A 1140 -20.97 -28.28 6.30
N ALA A 1141 -21.02 -28.78 5.05
CA ALA A 1141 -21.80 -29.97 4.65
C ALA A 1141 -21.13 -31.33 4.91
N GLN A 1142 -19.90 -31.39 5.46
CA GLN A 1142 -19.25 -32.67 5.78
C GLN A 1142 -19.82 -33.36 7.04
N ASN A 1143 -20.86 -32.81 7.67
CA ASN A 1143 -21.36 -33.33 8.94
C ASN A 1143 -22.86 -33.05 9.15
N TYR A 1144 -23.52 -33.91 9.93
CA TYR A 1144 -24.94 -33.80 10.27
C TYR A 1144 -25.18 -34.14 11.76
N PRO A 1145 -25.70 -33.21 12.59
CA PRO A 1145 -25.99 -33.45 14.01
C PRO A 1145 -27.14 -34.46 14.18
N ALA A 1146 -26.85 -35.75 14.10
CA ALA A 1146 -27.85 -36.80 14.08
C ALA A 1146 -28.61 -36.94 15.41
N TYR A 1147 -27.89 -36.88 16.53
CA TYR A 1147 -28.47 -37.03 17.87
C TYR A 1147 -27.97 -35.97 18.84
N MET A 1148 -28.83 -35.58 19.78
CA MET A 1148 -28.49 -34.82 20.97
C MET A 1148 -28.70 -35.71 22.20
N VAL A 1149 -27.63 -35.91 22.97
CA VAL A 1149 -27.66 -36.58 24.28
C VAL A 1149 -27.78 -35.51 25.36
N ASN A 1150 -28.87 -35.57 26.11
CA ASN A 1150 -29.14 -34.71 27.26
C ASN A 1150 -28.80 -35.49 28.54
N TYR A 1151 -27.91 -34.97 29.37
CA TYR A 1151 -27.43 -35.65 30.58
C TYR A 1151 -27.11 -34.66 31.70
N GLN A 1152 -26.92 -35.17 32.92
CA GLN A 1152 -26.43 -34.42 34.08
C GLN A 1152 -25.17 -35.11 34.62
#